data_AF-A0A419N629-F1
#
_entry.id   AF-A0A419N629-F1
#
_cell.length_a   1.000
_cell.length_b   1.000
_cell.length_c   1.000
_cell.angle_alpha   90.00
_cell.angle_beta   90.00
_cell.angle_gamma   90.00
#
_symmetry.space_group_name_H-M   'P 1'
#
loop_
_entity.id
_entity.type
_entity.pdbx_description
1 polymer ?
#
loop_
_entity_poly.entity_id
_entity_poly.type
_entity_poly.pdbx_seq_one_letter_code
_entity_poly.pdbx_strand_id
1 'polypeptide(L)'
;MGDIMRPIPFGELLSRIFEEYKENKSIFGIPEKQFYRQEKHHLIKVFNETCETPVGPAAGPHTQLAQNIVAAWLTGGRFIELKTVQILDRLELEKPCIDAQDECFNTEWSTEFTLKKAHDEYLKAWFILFLLEEIFNPRHKDQDKSFIFNMSVGYDLKGIQQPPMQEFIHNMMDSAHHPKFSAYRNILHTFIQGYSFEPALGLEPLTPRFYTLTERIPANMVSGLTLSTMHGCPPNEIEAICQYMLEEKGLHTFVKLNPTLLGYERVREILDGCGFSYIKIDPASFEHDLKLEQARAMLQRLLQVAEKKNLSFGVKLTNTLGTLNGKGRLPGGEMYMSGRALFPLSINVAWILSRAFDGKLPISYSGGASQANIRQIFDTGIRPITMATDLLKPGGYMRQTQCIQMLDQSECWEMQGIDLPKLEALARESLTMAYTQKDWKSSEEIDAGGPLPLTDCYVAPCISACAIRQDIPGYIHLMGEQRYEEALDLIYRRNALPSITGHICDHQCQNNCTRLDYDSALNIREMKKIALEKGWEAYSKRWHKPAGSGEKHPVAVIGAGPAGLSAGYFLARAGHAVTLFEREADAGGVVSNIIPRFRIPREAIQHDIDFIAAHGVKFEYGCRKDLTIDLLHQQGFKYVCIGIGADKNNGLSLAGDNRNILKSFDFLRRFNQGETLEMGQEVVVIGAGNTAMDCARAAKRIPGVSQVTIVYRRSMKEMPAWHEEYLEAVEDNVQFRWLMDPERFDADGSLKAQVMELGEPDSKGRRRPVPTGHTVTLHADSVITAIGEQPDLGALQALGIPMGADGWPLVSKITAETGRQNVFLIGDVQSGPSSIVAAISDARRATDCILHREQKALTPDTNGPLQISINDVYARKGLIQLNPVAMEQQDAFVMQEAARCLECNYVCSKCVDVCPNRANISIAVPGLHDPYQTLHLDAYCNECGNCAQFCPWQGKPYKDKITVFSLKADFDNSTNPGFYLEGQKIHARLGTQVYPLILDPQGNVKAVPEGLETLCRVITQVATHHRYLLGQVEE
;
A
#
# COMPACT_ATOMS: atom_id res chain seq x y z
N MET A 1 17.02 23.96 -0.22
CA MET A 1 17.19 22.56 -0.63
C MET A 1 17.54 22.59 -2.09
N GLY A 2 18.58 21.88 -2.51
CA GLY A 2 18.87 21.68 -3.92
C GLY A 2 18.18 20.39 -4.34
N ASP A 3 17.07 20.47 -5.05
CA ASP A 3 16.42 19.37 -5.77
C ASP A 3 17.29 18.87 -6.95
N ILE A 4 18.60 18.88 -6.76
CA ILE A 4 19.63 18.73 -7.79
C ILE A 4 20.20 17.32 -7.68
N MET A 5 19.87 16.48 -8.65
CA MET A 5 20.55 15.21 -8.83
C MET A 5 21.98 15.43 -9.33
N ARG A 6 22.94 14.87 -8.59
CA ARG A 6 24.38 14.92 -8.84
C ARG A 6 24.83 13.59 -9.48
N PRO A 7 25.42 13.61 -10.70
CA PRO A 7 26.02 12.41 -11.28
C PRO A 7 27.13 11.83 -10.40
N ILE A 8 27.24 10.51 -10.35
CA ILE A 8 28.31 9.81 -9.64
C ILE A 8 29.44 9.53 -10.64
N PRO A 9 30.71 9.82 -10.32
CA PRO A 9 31.84 9.41 -11.14
C PRO A 9 31.86 7.90 -11.36
N PHE A 10 32.23 7.45 -12.55
CA PHE A 10 32.16 6.04 -12.93
C PHE A 10 32.90 5.09 -11.97
N GLY A 11 34.11 5.47 -11.52
CA GLY A 11 34.87 4.67 -10.55
C GLY A 11 34.21 4.58 -9.16
N GLU A 12 33.57 5.65 -8.69
CA GLU A 12 32.81 5.65 -7.44
C GLU A 12 31.55 4.78 -7.56
N LEU A 13 30.91 4.78 -8.73
CA LEU A 13 29.76 3.92 -9.00
C LEU A 13 30.12 2.43 -9.00
N LEU A 14 31.27 2.06 -9.58
CA LEU A 14 31.81 0.69 -9.49
C LEU A 14 32.13 0.31 -8.04
N SER A 15 32.83 1.18 -7.31
CA SER A 15 33.13 0.95 -5.89
C SER A 15 31.87 0.74 -5.07
N ARG A 16 30.83 1.55 -5.29
CA ARG A 16 29.53 1.39 -4.63
C ARG A 16 28.88 0.05 -4.91
N ILE A 17 28.85 -0.40 -6.17
CA ILE A 17 28.26 -1.69 -6.54
C ILE A 17 28.93 -2.84 -5.79
N PHE A 18 30.25 -2.90 -5.83
CA PHE A 18 30.97 -4.07 -5.30
C PHE A 18 31.21 -4.02 -3.80
N GLU A 19 31.39 -2.85 -3.19
CA GLU A 19 31.46 -2.74 -1.73
C GLU A 19 30.08 -2.93 -1.08
N GLU A 20 28.99 -2.49 -1.71
CA GLU A 20 27.64 -2.83 -1.24
C GLU A 20 27.40 -4.34 -1.32
N TYR A 21 27.77 -4.98 -2.44
CA TYR A 21 27.60 -6.42 -2.60
C TYR A 21 28.43 -7.20 -1.58
N LYS A 22 29.67 -6.78 -1.33
CA LYS A 22 30.55 -7.39 -0.33
C LYS A 22 29.97 -7.30 1.08
N GLU A 23 29.45 -6.13 1.47
CA GLU A 23 28.91 -5.91 2.81
C GLU A 23 27.53 -6.55 3.02
N ASN A 24 26.64 -6.41 2.03
CA ASN A 24 25.21 -6.69 2.19
C ASN A 24 24.66 -7.80 1.28
N LYS A 25 25.45 -8.32 0.34
CA LYS A 25 24.96 -9.20 -0.75
C LYS A 25 23.79 -8.57 -1.50
N SER A 26 23.88 -7.27 -1.76
CA SER A 26 22.92 -6.50 -2.56
C SER A 26 23.64 -5.53 -3.49
N ILE A 27 22.97 -5.15 -4.58
CA ILE A 27 23.42 -4.05 -5.45
C ILE A 27 22.30 -3.03 -5.54
N PHE A 28 22.61 -1.79 -5.16
CA PHE A 28 21.65 -0.69 -5.06
C PHE A 28 20.39 -1.07 -4.29
N GLY A 29 20.48 -1.90 -3.24
CA GLY A 29 19.37 -2.38 -2.43
C GLY A 29 18.54 -3.50 -3.05
N ILE A 30 18.98 -4.11 -4.16
CA ILE A 30 18.40 -5.34 -4.71
C ILE A 30 19.20 -6.53 -4.14
N PRO A 31 18.60 -7.41 -3.33
CA PRO A 31 19.30 -8.57 -2.78
C PRO A 31 19.72 -9.57 -3.88
N GLU A 32 20.88 -10.21 -3.75
CA GLU A 32 21.40 -11.18 -4.73
C GLU A 32 20.39 -12.29 -5.04
N LYS A 33 19.64 -12.78 -4.04
CA LYS A 33 18.60 -13.81 -4.20
C LYS A 33 17.46 -13.40 -5.13
N GLN A 34 17.35 -12.11 -5.44
CA GLN A 34 16.33 -11.53 -6.32
C GLN A 34 16.89 -11.17 -7.70
N PHE A 35 18.18 -11.43 -7.94
CA PHE A 35 18.76 -11.27 -9.27
C PHE A 35 18.13 -12.27 -10.21
N TYR A 36 17.55 -11.77 -11.31
CA TYR A 36 17.00 -12.61 -12.35
C TYR A 36 18.12 -13.39 -13.03
N ARG A 37 17.94 -14.70 -13.12
CA ARG A 37 18.79 -15.62 -13.87
C ARG A 37 17.90 -16.35 -14.86
N GLN A 38 18.31 -16.38 -16.13
CA GLN A 38 17.53 -17.04 -17.16
C GLN A 38 17.58 -18.56 -16.94
N GLU A 39 16.42 -19.20 -16.73
CA GLU A 39 16.33 -20.66 -16.62
C GLU A 39 16.12 -21.33 -17.99
N LYS A 40 15.39 -20.67 -18.90
CA LYS A 40 15.09 -21.14 -20.25
C LYS A 40 15.70 -20.23 -21.29
N HIS A 41 16.43 -20.80 -22.26
CA HIS A 41 17.07 -20.03 -23.34
C HIS A 41 16.06 -19.56 -24.39
N HIS A 42 15.25 -18.56 -24.04
CA HIS A 42 14.43 -17.81 -24.97
C HIS A 42 15.14 -16.51 -25.37
N LEU A 43 14.90 -16.06 -26.60
CA LEU A 43 15.31 -14.76 -27.10
C LEU A 43 14.12 -14.14 -27.82
N ILE A 44 13.92 -12.84 -27.65
CA ILE A 44 13.08 -12.08 -28.57
C ILE A 44 13.96 -11.25 -29.50
N LYS A 45 13.49 -11.08 -30.73
CA LYS A 45 14.09 -10.17 -31.68
C LYS A 45 13.34 -8.84 -31.63
N VAL A 46 14.06 -7.75 -31.38
CA VAL A 46 13.52 -6.40 -31.52
C VAL A 46 14.41 -5.69 -32.52
N PHE A 47 13.81 -5.27 -33.63
CA PHE A 47 14.54 -4.77 -34.78
C PHE A 47 15.57 -5.78 -35.31
N ASN A 48 16.86 -5.42 -35.36
CA ASN A 48 17.97 -6.30 -35.72
C ASN A 48 18.74 -6.86 -34.51
N GLU A 49 18.33 -6.52 -33.29
CA GLU A 49 18.94 -6.98 -32.04
C GLU A 49 18.11 -8.07 -31.36
N THR A 50 18.71 -8.75 -30.37
CA THR A 50 18.01 -9.72 -29.53
C THR A 50 18.17 -9.41 -28.05
N CYS A 51 17.18 -9.77 -27.24
CA CYS A 51 17.28 -9.72 -25.78
C CYS A 51 16.61 -10.93 -25.12
N GLU A 52 17.07 -11.28 -23.91
CA GLU A 52 16.65 -12.52 -23.20
C GLU A 52 15.22 -12.47 -22.66
N THR A 53 14.72 -11.27 -22.38
CA THR A 53 13.38 -11.08 -21.82
C THR A 53 12.63 -10.04 -22.66
N PRO A 54 11.31 -10.21 -22.83
CA PRO A 54 10.48 -9.26 -23.55
C PRO A 54 10.06 -8.05 -22.71
N VAL A 55 10.55 -7.97 -21.47
CA VAL A 55 10.14 -6.99 -20.46
C VAL A 55 11.29 -6.06 -20.14
N GLY A 56 10.97 -4.79 -19.86
CA GLY A 56 11.93 -3.87 -19.24
C GLY A 56 11.28 -2.58 -18.77
N PRO A 57 12.05 -1.61 -18.29
CA PRO A 57 11.53 -0.33 -17.85
C PRO A 57 11.17 0.57 -19.04
N ALA A 58 10.05 1.30 -18.92
CA ALA A 58 9.63 2.31 -19.89
C ALA A 58 10.45 3.59 -19.75
N ALA A 59 10.43 4.46 -20.77
CA ALA A 59 11.00 5.80 -20.69
C ALA A 59 10.40 6.57 -19.50
N GLY A 60 11.19 6.75 -18.45
CA GLY A 60 10.71 7.26 -17.16
C GLY A 60 11.82 7.33 -16.11
N PRO A 61 11.48 7.64 -14.85
CA PRO A 61 12.48 7.82 -13.79
C PRO A 61 13.44 6.62 -13.62
N HIS A 62 12.96 5.40 -13.88
CA HIS A 62 13.75 4.16 -13.79
C HIS A 62 14.85 4.03 -14.87
N THR A 63 14.85 4.88 -15.90
CA THR A 63 15.83 4.86 -16.99
C THR A 63 16.57 6.20 -17.14
N GLN A 64 16.65 6.98 -16.05
CA GLN A 64 17.35 8.26 -16.02
C GLN A 64 18.79 8.15 -15.49
N LEU A 65 18.99 7.42 -14.39
CA LEU A 65 20.30 7.27 -13.73
C LEU A 65 20.87 5.88 -13.96
N ALA A 66 22.20 5.76 -13.98
CA ALA A 66 22.88 4.50 -14.22
C ALA A 66 22.48 3.41 -13.21
N GLN A 67 22.38 3.76 -11.92
CA GLN A 67 21.96 2.82 -10.88
C GLN A 67 20.51 2.32 -11.05
N ASN A 68 19.64 3.13 -11.63
CA ASN A 68 18.24 2.74 -11.87
C ASN A 68 18.17 1.71 -12.99
N ILE A 69 18.93 1.94 -14.07
CA ILE A 69 19.07 1.01 -15.20
C ILE A 69 19.67 -0.32 -14.72
N VAL A 70 20.70 -0.27 -13.88
CA VAL A 70 21.29 -1.46 -13.27
C VAL A 70 20.28 -2.22 -12.42
N ALA A 71 19.50 -1.56 -11.57
CA ALA A 71 18.47 -2.21 -10.77
C ALA A 71 17.39 -2.90 -11.62
N ALA A 72 16.95 -2.26 -12.72
CA ALA A 72 16.03 -2.87 -13.68
C ALA A 72 16.65 -4.10 -14.35
N TRP A 73 17.92 -4.03 -14.76
CA TRP A 73 18.60 -5.18 -15.36
C TRP A 73 18.79 -6.33 -14.35
N LEU A 74 19.17 -6.04 -13.10
CA LEU A 74 19.30 -7.05 -12.05
C LEU A 74 17.98 -7.81 -11.83
N THR A 75 16.84 -7.18 -12.07
CA THR A 75 15.50 -7.80 -11.94
C THR A 75 14.90 -8.27 -13.27
N GLY A 76 15.76 -8.48 -14.27
CA GLY A 76 15.41 -9.17 -15.51
C GLY A 76 14.94 -8.24 -16.63
N GLY A 77 14.89 -6.93 -16.44
CA GLY A 77 14.64 -5.98 -17.52
C GLY A 77 15.73 -6.07 -18.60
N ARG A 78 15.35 -6.34 -19.85
CA ARG A 78 16.31 -6.45 -20.97
C ARG A 78 15.99 -5.54 -22.15
N PHE A 79 14.75 -5.10 -22.33
CA PHE A 79 14.44 -4.01 -23.26
C PHE A 79 14.31 -2.70 -22.50
N ILE A 80 15.36 -1.88 -22.52
CA ILE A 80 15.48 -0.68 -21.69
C ILE A 80 15.20 0.55 -22.54
N GLU A 81 14.03 1.14 -22.34
CA GLU A 81 13.63 2.37 -23.01
C GLU A 81 14.15 3.57 -22.22
N LEU A 82 15.20 4.21 -22.73
CA LEU A 82 15.90 5.29 -22.04
C LEU A 82 14.99 6.52 -21.89
N LYS A 83 15.15 7.25 -20.79
CA LYS A 83 14.33 8.44 -20.50
C LYS A 83 14.42 9.44 -21.66
N THR A 84 13.26 9.99 -22.04
CA THR A 84 13.16 10.94 -23.15
C THR A 84 14.01 12.19 -22.88
N VAL A 85 14.84 12.56 -23.86
CA VAL A 85 15.64 13.78 -23.83
C VAL A 85 15.08 14.87 -24.75
N GLN A 86 15.35 16.13 -24.41
CA GLN A 86 14.95 17.34 -25.14
C GLN A 86 16.06 18.40 -25.09
N ILE A 87 16.00 19.42 -25.96
CA ILE A 87 17.01 20.50 -26.03
C ILE A 87 16.91 21.47 -24.85
N LEU A 88 15.76 21.54 -24.19
CA LEU A 88 15.56 22.37 -23.01
C LEU A 88 16.37 21.78 -21.85
N ASP A 89 17.66 22.15 -21.80
CA ASP A 89 18.69 21.55 -20.95
C ASP A 89 18.49 21.84 -19.44
N ARG A 90 17.52 22.68 -19.06
CA ARG A 90 17.13 22.94 -17.67
C ARG A 90 15.62 23.14 -17.57
N LEU A 91 14.91 22.10 -17.15
CA LEU A 91 13.48 22.16 -16.85
C LEU A 91 13.30 22.56 -15.39
N GLU A 92 12.62 23.66 -15.12
CA GLU A 92 12.12 23.97 -13.78
C GLU A 92 10.80 23.21 -13.61
N LEU A 93 10.79 22.22 -12.71
CA LEU A 93 9.63 21.36 -12.46
C LEU A 93 9.18 21.56 -11.02
N GLU A 94 7.92 21.91 -10.83
CA GLU A 94 7.35 21.99 -9.50
C GLU A 94 7.30 20.58 -8.87
N LYS A 95 7.72 20.49 -7.61
CA LYS A 95 7.78 19.26 -6.82
C LYS A 95 6.75 19.29 -5.68
N PRO A 96 6.20 18.14 -5.26
CA PRO A 96 6.43 16.78 -5.77
C PRO A 96 5.85 16.58 -7.17
N CYS A 97 6.43 15.68 -7.96
CA CYS A 97 6.04 15.46 -9.36
C CYS A 97 5.50 14.05 -9.68
N ILE A 98 5.40 13.16 -8.67
CA ILE A 98 4.89 11.77 -8.83
C ILE A 98 3.91 11.43 -7.69
N ASP A 99 2.72 10.93 -8.06
CA ASP A 99 1.76 10.25 -7.18
C ASP A 99 1.43 8.89 -7.79
N ALA A 100 1.94 7.80 -7.20
CA ALA A 100 1.76 6.43 -7.72
C ALA A 100 0.88 5.53 -6.84
N GLN A 101 0.06 6.09 -5.93
CA GLN A 101 -0.69 5.32 -4.92
C GLN A 101 -1.67 4.30 -5.55
N ASP A 102 -2.43 4.71 -6.56
CA ASP A 102 -3.38 3.85 -7.29
C ASP A 102 -3.11 3.89 -8.80
N GLU A 103 -3.79 4.77 -9.53
CA GLU A 103 -3.29 5.25 -10.83
C GLU A 103 -2.07 6.12 -10.57
N CYS A 104 -1.11 6.10 -11.49
CA CYS A 104 0.08 6.93 -11.32
C CYS A 104 -0.08 8.21 -12.13
N PHE A 105 0.00 9.34 -11.43
CA PHE A 105 0.00 10.67 -12.01
C PHE A 105 1.41 11.27 -11.89
N ASN A 106 1.87 11.91 -12.95
CA ASN A 106 3.12 12.64 -12.95
C ASN A 106 2.98 13.98 -13.69
N THR A 107 3.74 14.99 -13.28
CA THR A 107 3.81 16.30 -13.95
C THR A 107 5.10 16.46 -14.77
N GLU A 108 6.07 15.58 -14.56
CA GLU A 108 7.33 15.53 -15.30
C GLU A 108 7.20 14.71 -16.59
N TRP A 109 7.79 15.19 -17.69
CA TRP A 109 7.59 14.63 -19.04
C TRP A 109 8.91 14.39 -19.81
N SER A 110 10.05 14.82 -19.28
CA SER A 110 11.40 14.67 -19.85
C SER A 110 12.44 14.44 -18.75
N THR A 111 13.64 14.01 -19.11
CA THR A 111 14.78 13.96 -18.19
C THR A 111 15.06 15.32 -17.56
N GLU A 112 15.51 15.31 -16.30
CA GLU A 112 16.03 16.52 -15.62
C GLU A 112 17.51 16.78 -15.96
N PHE A 113 18.18 15.80 -16.58
CA PHE A 113 19.58 15.92 -16.98
C PHE A 113 19.72 16.58 -18.34
N THR A 114 20.78 17.39 -18.48
CA THR A 114 21.21 17.89 -19.78
C THR A 114 21.51 16.73 -20.72
N LEU A 115 21.50 16.98 -22.03
CA LEU A 115 21.85 15.96 -23.03
C LEU A 115 23.19 15.27 -22.72
N LYS A 116 24.18 16.05 -22.29
CA LYS A 116 25.52 15.54 -21.92
C LYS A 116 25.49 14.67 -20.68
N LYS A 117 24.73 15.06 -19.64
CA LYS A 117 24.58 14.27 -18.40
C LYS A 117 23.77 13.00 -18.65
N ALA A 118 22.74 13.05 -19.49
CA ALA A 118 21.95 11.88 -19.87
C ALA A 118 22.81 10.83 -20.62
N HIS A 119 23.54 11.25 -21.66
CA HIS A 119 24.48 10.36 -22.38
C HIS A 119 25.50 9.74 -21.43
N ASP A 120 26.03 10.53 -20.49
CA ASP A 120 26.99 10.08 -19.51
C ASP A 120 26.45 8.94 -18.62
N GLU A 121 25.24 9.09 -18.08
CA GLU A 121 24.61 8.06 -17.27
C GLU A 121 24.33 6.79 -18.07
N TYR A 122 23.89 6.92 -19.32
CA TYR A 122 23.66 5.77 -20.20
C TYR A 122 24.96 5.04 -20.53
N LEU A 123 26.05 5.79 -20.73
CA LEU A 123 27.36 5.23 -20.99
C LEU A 123 27.92 4.51 -19.75
N LYS A 124 27.77 5.07 -18.54
CA LYS A 124 28.11 4.38 -17.28
C LYS A 124 27.35 3.06 -17.15
N ALA A 125 26.03 3.11 -17.34
CA ALA A 125 25.16 1.93 -17.27
C ALA A 125 25.60 0.87 -18.28
N TRP A 126 25.90 1.26 -19.52
CA TRP A 126 26.37 0.35 -20.57
C TRP A 126 27.58 -0.48 -20.13
N PHE A 127 28.64 0.19 -19.66
CA PHE A 127 29.85 -0.51 -19.18
C PHE A 127 29.55 -1.39 -17.96
N ILE A 128 28.71 -0.93 -17.03
CA ILE A 128 28.35 -1.71 -15.83
C ILE A 128 27.57 -2.96 -16.20
N LEU A 129 26.60 -2.88 -17.11
CA LEU A 129 25.79 -4.04 -17.49
C LEU A 129 26.65 -5.12 -18.15
N PHE A 130 27.61 -4.77 -19.00
CA PHE A 130 28.59 -5.73 -19.53
C PHE A 130 29.44 -6.37 -18.44
N LEU A 131 29.84 -5.61 -17.42
CA LEU A 131 30.58 -6.14 -16.27
C LEU A 131 29.73 -7.10 -15.44
N LEU A 132 28.52 -6.70 -15.08
CA LEU A 132 27.60 -7.50 -14.28
C LEU A 132 27.15 -8.76 -15.02
N GLU A 133 27.00 -8.69 -16.35
CA GLU A 133 26.70 -9.84 -17.18
C GLU A 133 27.81 -10.90 -17.10
N GLU A 134 29.08 -10.53 -17.26
CA GLU A 134 30.20 -11.51 -17.14
C GLU A 134 30.36 -12.11 -15.74
N ILE A 135 29.87 -11.42 -14.69
CA ILE A 135 29.98 -11.88 -13.29
C ILE A 135 28.76 -12.73 -12.88
N PHE A 136 27.55 -12.25 -13.14
CA PHE A 136 26.31 -12.81 -12.60
C PHE A 136 25.47 -13.59 -13.63
N ASN A 137 25.70 -13.40 -14.92
CA ASN A 137 24.97 -14.08 -16.00
C ASN A 137 25.86 -14.32 -17.23
N PRO A 138 26.99 -15.05 -17.10
CA PRO A 138 28.03 -15.12 -18.12
C PRO A 138 27.52 -15.71 -19.44
N ARG A 139 27.81 -15.03 -20.56
CA ARG A 139 27.32 -15.38 -21.91
C ARG A 139 28.15 -16.50 -22.56
N HIS A 140 27.49 -17.35 -23.36
CA HIS A 140 28.18 -18.29 -24.24
C HIS A 140 28.99 -17.57 -25.33
N LYS A 141 29.98 -18.24 -25.92
CA LYS A 141 30.89 -17.63 -26.92
C LYS A 141 30.18 -17.06 -28.15
N ASP A 142 29.01 -17.59 -28.49
CA ASP A 142 28.23 -17.19 -29.67
C ASP A 142 27.14 -16.14 -29.38
N GLN A 143 27.15 -15.54 -28.17
CA GLN A 143 26.16 -14.56 -27.73
C GLN A 143 26.82 -13.20 -27.44
N ASP A 144 26.25 -12.13 -28.01
CA ASP A 144 26.77 -10.75 -27.89
C ASP A 144 26.48 -10.14 -26.51
N LYS A 145 25.21 -9.77 -26.25
CA LYS A 145 24.71 -9.17 -24.99
C LYS A 145 23.29 -9.63 -24.71
N SER A 146 22.82 -9.55 -23.47
CA SER A 146 21.44 -9.94 -23.09
C SER A 146 20.36 -8.89 -23.31
N PHE A 147 20.74 -7.63 -23.53
CA PHE A 147 19.86 -6.46 -23.41
C PHE A 147 19.95 -5.48 -24.58
N ILE A 148 18.92 -4.67 -24.76
CA ILE A 148 18.80 -3.63 -25.79
C ILE A 148 18.56 -2.29 -25.09
N PHE A 149 19.33 -1.27 -25.47
CA PHE A 149 19.01 0.13 -25.18
C PHE A 149 18.24 0.69 -26.36
N ASN A 150 17.08 1.26 -26.08
CA ASN A 150 16.27 1.96 -27.07
C ASN A 150 16.17 3.43 -26.64
N MET A 151 16.78 4.30 -27.43
CA MET A 151 16.84 5.74 -27.14
C MET A 151 15.45 6.36 -27.23
N SER A 152 15.15 7.38 -26.43
CA SER A 152 13.92 8.16 -26.57
C SER A 152 14.24 9.64 -26.75
N VAL A 153 13.66 10.25 -27.79
CA VAL A 153 13.78 11.70 -28.06
C VAL A 153 12.40 12.30 -28.23
N GLY A 154 12.20 13.54 -27.80
CA GLY A 154 10.91 14.20 -27.93
C GLY A 154 11.02 15.70 -28.17
N TYR A 155 10.95 16.13 -29.43
CA TYR A 155 10.89 17.55 -29.81
C TYR A 155 10.35 17.67 -31.25
N ASP A 156 10.18 18.90 -31.74
CA ASP A 156 9.96 19.14 -33.17
C ASP A 156 11.20 18.79 -34.01
N LEU A 157 11.05 18.66 -35.34
CA LEU A 157 12.13 18.29 -36.24
C LEU A 157 13.27 19.31 -36.20
N LYS A 158 12.92 20.60 -36.15
CA LYS A 158 13.89 21.70 -36.11
C LYS A 158 14.81 21.58 -34.90
N GLY A 159 14.27 21.22 -33.75
CA GLY A 159 15.04 20.98 -32.55
C GLY A 159 15.83 19.69 -32.62
N ILE A 160 15.25 18.61 -33.12
CA ILE A 160 15.99 17.36 -33.35
C ILE A 160 17.25 17.62 -34.20
N GLN A 161 17.15 18.50 -35.19
CA GLN A 161 18.25 18.91 -36.07
C GLN A 161 19.26 19.88 -35.45
N GLN A 162 19.04 20.37 -34.22
CA GLN A 162 20.00 21.27 -33.57
C GLN A 162 21.30 20.54 -33.20
N PRO A 163 22.46 21.21 -33.29
CA PRO A 163 23.76 20.59 -33.04
C PRO A 163 23.86 19.80 -31.72
N PRO A 164 23.36 20.28 -30.56
CA PRO A 164 23.46 19.53 -29.31
C PRO A 164 22.69 18.20 -29.34
N MET A 165 21.49 18.18 -29.94
CA MET A 165 20.70 16.95 -30.07
C MET A 165 21.32 16.00 -31.09
N GLN A 166 21.88 16.53 -32.17
CA GLN A 166 22.60 15.74 -33.17
C GLN A 166 23.86 15.09 -32.58
N GLU A 167 24.62 15.82 -31.76
CA GLU A 167 25.76 15.31 -31.02
C GLU A 167 25.33 14.20 -30.05
N PHE A 168 24.24 14.39 -29.30
CA PHE A 168 23.67 13.36 -28.44
C PHE A 168 23.30 12.09 -29.21
N ILE A 169 22.50 12.21 -30.28
CA ILE A 169 22.09 11.08 -31.12
C ILE A 169 23.31 10.35 -31.69
N HIS A 170 24.29 11.11 -32.20
CA HIS A 170 25.53 10.54 -32.73
C HIS A 170 26.29 9.74 -31.67
N ASN A 171 26.49 10.32 -30.48
CA ASN A 171 27.21 9.66 -29.39
C ASN A 171 26.47 8.41 -28.88
N MET A 172 25.13 8.39 -28.91
CA MET A 172 24.35 7.19 -28.58
C MET A 172 24.52 6.09 -29.64
N MET A 173 24.57 6.45 -30.92
CA MET A 173 24.77 5.51 -32.03
C MET A 173 26.21 4.97 -32.07
N ASP A 174 27.19 5.82 -31.78
CA ASP A 174 28.61 5.47 -31.75
C ASP A 174 29.39 6.38 -30.78
N SER A 175 29.80 5.81 -29.65
CA SER A 175 30.63 6.50 -28.65
C SER A 175 32.14 6.31 -28.87
N ALA A 176 32.61 5.67 -29.94
CA ALA A 176 34.01 5.24 -30.09
C ALA A 176 35.01 6.40 -30.03
N HIS A 177 34.61 7.57 -30.55
CA HIS A 177 35.42 8.78 -30.57
C HIS A 177 35.12 9.74 -29.40
N HIS A 178 34.13 9.42 -28.56
CA HIS A 178 33.81 10.24 -27.41
C HIS A 178 34.85 10.04 -26.29
N PRO A 179 35.46 11.10 -25.72
CA PRO A 179 36.54 10.97 -24.74
C PRO A 179 36.18 10.11 -23.52
N LYS A 180 34.93 10.18 -23.05
CA LYS A 180 34.47 9.40 -21.91
C LYS A 180 34.44 7.89 -22.18
N PHE A 181 34.24 7.45 -23.42
CA PHE A 181 34.24 6.01 -23.75
C PHE A 181 35.61 5.39 -23.50
N SER A 182 36.68 6.01 -24.00
CA SER A 182 38.05 5.58 -23.71
C SER A 182 38.40 5.72 -22.23
N ALA A 183 37.93 6.78 -21.57
CA ALA A 183 38.17 6.98 -20.14
C ALA A 183 37.53 5.86 -19.30
N TYR A 184 36.26 5.51 -19.57
CA TYR A 184 35.55 4.46 -18.84
C TYR A 184 36.10 3.07 -19.12
N ARG A 185 36.54 2.81 -20.36
CA ARG A 185 37.31 1.60 -20.68
C ARG A 185 38.57 1.47 -19.82
N ASN A 186 39.35 2.54 -19.68
CA ASN A 186 40.57 2.54 -18.87
C ASN A 186 40.29 2.42 -17.38
N ILE A 187 39.27 3.13 -16.87
CA ILE A 187 38.84 3.04 -15.47
C ILE A 187 38.37 1.62 -15.16
N LEU A 188 37.54 1.03 -16.02
CA LEU A 188 37.06 -0.34 -15.85
C LEU A 188 38.21 -1.35 -15.92
N HIS A 189 39.15 -1.18 -16.85
CA HIS A 189 40.34 -2.04 -16.94
C HIS A 189 41.16 -1.99 -15.64
N THR A 190 41.44 -0.79 -15.16
CA THR A 190 42.16 -0.59 -13.90
C THR A 190 41.40 -1.20 -12.72
N PHE A 191 40.08 -1.03 -12.67
CA PHE A 191 39.23 -1.62 -11.65
C PHE A 191 39.26 -3.15 -11.69
N ILE A 192 39.15 -3.76 -12.89
CA ILE A 192 39.21 -5.22 -13.09
C ILE A 192 40.55 -5.79 -12.59
N GLN A 193 41.66 -5.12 -12.87
CA GLN A 193 43.00 -5.56 -12.46
C GLN A 193 43.29 -5.32 -10.98
N GLY A 194 42.69 -4.28 -10.39
CA GLY A 194 42.94 -3.88 -9.00
C GLY A 194 41.99 -4.49 -7.97
N TYR A 195 40.78 -4.90 -8.38
CA TYR A 195 39.76 -5.44 -7.49
C TYR A 195 39.82 -6.96 -7.41
N SER A 196 39.80 -7.51 -6.19
CA SER A 196 39.87 -8.96 -5.97
C SER A 196 38.47 -9.56 -5.97
N PHE A 197 37.91 -9.79 -7.17
CA PHE A 197 36.52 -10.25 -7.34
C PHE A 197 36.23 -11.61 -6.70
N GLU A 198 37.04 -12.63 -6.95
CA GLU A 198 36.71 -14.01 -6.54
C GLU A 198 36.59 -14.11 -5.00
N PRO A 199 37.57 -13.63 -4.20
CA PRO A 199 37.46 -13.65 -2.75
C PRO A 199 36.41 -12.67 -2.21
N ALA A 200 36.26 -11.49 -2.81
CA ALA A 200 35.33 -10.47 -2.33
C ALA A 200 33.86 -10.86 -2.57
N LEU A 201 33.58 -11.54 -3.68
CA LEU A 201 32.23 -11.90 -4.07
C LEU A 201 31.86 -13.34 -3.65
N GLY A 202 32.85 -14.18 -3.34
CA GLY A 202 32.64 -15.60 -3.02
C GLY A 202 32.26 -16.41 -4.25
N LEU A 203 32.80 -16.05 -5.41
CA LEU A 203 32.48 -16.65 -6.71
C LEU A 203 33.45 -17.76 -7.10
N GLU A 204 33.03 -18.62 -8.02
CA GLU A 204 33.94 -19.48 -8.78
C GLU A 204 34.95 -18.65 -9.58
N PRO A 205 36.09 -19.23 -9.99
CA PRO A 205 37.09 -18.50 -10.77
C PRO A 205 36.50 -17.87 -12.02
N LEU A 206 36.78 -16.57 -12.21
CA LEU A 206 36.22 -15.83 -13.34
C LEU A 206 36.84 -16.33 -14.65
N THR A 207 36.02 -16.34 -15.70
CA THR A 207 36.46 -16.89 -16.99
C THR A 207 37.55 -16.02 -17.62
N PRO A 208 38.43 -16.57 -18.49
CA PRO A 208 39.38 -15.74 -19.26
C PRO A 208 38.72 -14.63 -20.09
N ARG A 209 37.44 -14.81 -20.46
CA ARG A 209 36.61 -13.83 -21.17
C ARG A 209 36.36 -12.59 -20.31
N PHE A 210 36.26 -12.71 -18.98
CA PHE A 210 36.09 -11.59 -18.05
C PHE A 210 37.27 -10.61 -18.10
N TYR A 211 38.51 -11.12 -18.06
CA TYR A 211 39.72 -10.28 -18.03
C TYR A 211 39.98 -9.52 -19.34
N THR A 212 39.32 -9.90 -20.44
CA THR A 212 39.37 -9.23 -21.74
C THR A 212 38.11 -8.40 -22.04
N LEU A 213 37.20 -8.25 -21.06
CA LEU A 213 35.91 -7.58 -21.22
C LEU A 213 36.04 -6.16 -21.82
N THR A 214 36.99 -5.37 -21.31
CA THR A 214 37.13 -3.95 -21.69
C THR A 214 37.42 -3.73 -23.18
N GLU A 215 38.01 -4.72 -23.84
CA GLU A 215 38.30 -4.70 -25.28
C GLU A 215 37.06 -5.04 -26.12
N ARG A 216 36.10 -5.77 -25.53
CA ARG A 216 34.92 -6.30 -26.21
C ARG A 216 33.67 -5.45 -26.02
N ILE A 217 33.67 -4.47 -25.12
CA ILE A 217 32.53 -3.56 -24.95
C ILE A 217 32.35 -2.73 -26.23
N PRO A 218 31.20 -2.89 -26.93
CA PRO A 218 30.92 -2.16 -28.17
C PRO A 218 30.67 -0.67 -27.90
N ALA A 219 31.05 0.16 -28.86
CA ALA A 219 30.82 1.60 -28.82
C ALA A 219 29.42 2.02 -29.29
N ASN A 220 28.76 1.16 -30.06
CA ASN A 220 27.39 1.36 -30.52
C ASN A 220 26.39 0.96 -29.43
N MET A 221 25.81 1.94 -28.75
CA MET A 221 24.89 1.70 -27.63
C MET A 221 23.46 1.42 -28.10
N VAL A 222 23.01 2.08 -29.18
CA VAL A 222 21.64 1.95 -29.70
C VAL A 222 21.62 1.72 -31.20
N SER A 223 20.69 0.89 -31.66
CA SER A 223 20.28 0.78 -33.08
C SER A 223 18.86 1.33 -33.32
N GLY A 224 18.13 1.62 -32.24
CA GLY A 224 16.72 1.94 -32.24
C GLY A 224 16.34 3.15 -31.39
N LEU A 225 15.22 3.74 -31.77
CA LEU A 225 14.65 4.95 -31.21
C LEU A 225 13.15 4.76 -30.95
N THR A 226 12.65 5.33 -29.86
CA THR A 226 11.25 5.70 -29.70
C THR A 226 11.07 7.21 -29.78
N LEU A 227 10.28 7.66 -30.75
CA LEU A 227 9.88 9.05 -30.88
C LEU A 227 8.74 9.35 -29.91
N SER A 228 9.00 10.18 -28.91
CA SER A 228 7.99 10.73 -28.01
C SER A 228 7.35 11.97 -28.65
N THR A 229 6.11 11.87 -29.11
CA THR A 229 5.38 13.01 -29.68
C THR A 229 4.83 13.90 -28.57
N MET A 230 5.03 15.21 -28.68
CA MET A 230 4.37 16.18 -27.78
C MET A 230 2.86 16.21 -28.05
N HIS A 231 2.04 16.52 -27.04
CA HIS A 231 0.61 16.73 -27.24
C HIS A 231 0.35 17.84 -28.26
N GLY A 232 -0.58 17.62 -29.17
CA GLY A 232 -0.86 18.54 -30.28
C GLY A 232 0.22 18.61 -31.37
N CYS A 233 1.22 17.72 -31.37
CA CYS A 233 2.21 17.65 -32.45
C CYS A 233 1.51 17.32 -33.79
N PRO A 234 1.65 18.17 -34.83
CA PRO A 234 0.99 17.95 -36.10
C PRO A 234 1.39 16.61 -36.76
N PRO A 235 0.46 15.88 -37.41
CA PRO A 235 0.76 14.60 -38.06
C PRO A 235 1.92 14.64 -39.05
N ASN A 236 2.02 15.71 -39.84
CA ASN A 236 3.08 15.92 -40.80
C ASN A 236 4.45 16.11 -40.13
N GLU A 237 4.49 16.70 -38.93
CA GLU A 237 5.71 16.86 -38.15
C GLU A 237 6.18 15.50 -37.61
N ILE A 238 5.25 14.70 -37.06
CA ILE A 238 5.53 13.34 -36.59
C ILE A 238 6.11 12.48 -37.72
N GLU A 239 5.49 12.54 -38.90
CA GLU A 239 5.94 11.80 -40.08
C GLU A 239 7.34 12.26 -40.53
N ALA A 240 7.59 13.57 -40.60
CA ALA A 240 8.87 14.12 -41.03
C ALA A 240 10.01 13.73 -40.08
N ILE A 241 9.76 13.70 -38.76
CA ILE A 241 10.74 13.24 -37.78
C ILE A 241 11.02 11.75 -37.97
N CYS A 242 9.99 10.91 -38.11
CA CYS A 242 10.17 9.48 -38.33
C CYS A 242 10.96 9.20 -39.63
N GLN A 243 10.64 9.91 -40.72
CA GLN A 243 11.38 9.82 -41.98
C GLN A 243 12.84 10.23 -41.78
N TYR A 244 13.10 11.36 -41.12
CA TYR A 244 14.47 11.81 -40.83
C TYR A 244 15.28 10.75 -40.06
N MET A 245 14.67 10.08 -39.08
CA MET A 245 15.35 9.02 -38.31
C MET A 245 15.64 7.77 -39.15
N LEU A 246 14.70 7.36 -40.00
CA LEU A 246 14.87 6.21 -40.88
C LEU A 246 15.86 6.48 -42.02
N GLU A 247 15.76 7.65 -42.65
CA GLU A 247 16.47 7.95 -43.89
C GLU A 247 17.85 8.57 -43.68
N GLU A 248 17.96 9.52 -42.75
CA GLU A 248 19.19 10.29 -42.50
C GLU A 248 20.00 9.72 -41.33
N LYS A 249 19.34 9.16 -40.30
CA LYS A 249 20.02 8.54 -39.15
C LYS A 249 20.19 7.04 -39.27
N GLY A 250 19.42 6.38 -40.13
CA GLY A 250 19.50 4.92 -40.28
C GLY A 250 19.06 4.16 -39.02
N LEU A 251 18.17 4.77 -38.21
CA LEU A 251 17.70 4.19 -36.95
C LEU A 251 16.38 3.45 -37.11
N HIS A 252 16.28 2.28 -36.49
CA HIS A 252 15.00 1.63 -36.29
C HIS A 252 14.09 2.51 -35.42
N THR A 253 12.82 2.64 -35.78
CA THR A 253 11.97 3.68 -35.17
C THR A 253 10.63 3.14 -34.71
N PHE A 254 10.32 3.30 -33.42
CA PHE A 254 8.97 3.28 -32.89
C PHE A 254 8.43 4.70 -32.79
N VAL A 255 7.20 4.94 -33.22
CA VAL A 255 6.48 6.20 -32.92
C VAL A 255 5.52 5.99 -31.76
N LYS A 256 5.59 6.85 -30.73
CA LYS A 256 4.66 6.80 -29.60
C LYS A 256 3.28 7.29 -30.04
N LEU A 257 2.24 6.51 -29.71
CA LEU A 257 0.84 6.84 -30.01
C LEU A 257 0.00 6.85 -28.73
N ASN A 258 -0.86 7.87 -28.62
CA ASN A 258 -1.69 8.14 -27.45
C ASN A 258 -3.11 7.54 -27.59
N PRO A 259 -3.84 7.37 -26.47
CA PRO A 259 -5.17 6.78 -26.48
C PRO A 259 -6.23 7.75 -27.00
N THR A 260 -5.85 9.00 -27.24
CA THR A 260 -6.67 10.01 -27.93
C THR A 260 -7.11 9.54 -29.32
N LEU A 261 -6.42 8.56 -29.92
CA LEU A 261 -6.83 7.86 -31.14
C LEU A 261 -8.21 7.17 -31.06
N LEU A 262 -8.70 6.86 -29.86
CA LEU A 262 -10.06 6.32 -29.67
C LEU A 262 -11.15 7.39 -29.85
N GLY A 263 -10.79 8.67 -29.73
CA GLY A 263 -11.72 9.79 -29.65
C GLY A 263 -12.24 10.04 -28.24
N TYR A 264 -12.66 11.28 -27.98
CA TYR A 264 -13.06 11.76 -26.65
C TYR A 264 -14.18 10.92 -26.04
N GLU A 265 -15.27 10.73 -26.78
CA GLU A 265 -16.46 9.99 -26.34
C GLU A 265 -16.12 8.56 -25.92
N ARG A 266 -15.31 7.86 -26.71
CA ARG A 266 -14.92 6.48 -26.39
C ARG A 266 -14.00 6.40 -25.18
N VAL A 267 -13.07 7.35 -25.04
CA VAL A 267 -12.22 7.41 -23.82
C VAL A 267 -13.08 7.68 -22.59
N ARG A 268 -14.06 8.58 -22.66
CA ARG A 268 -14.99 8.81 -21.56
C ARG A 268 -15.82 7.59 -21.23
N GLU A 269 -16.43 6.97 -22.22
CA GLU A 269 -17.23 5.75 -22.06
C GLU A 269 -16.44 4.67 -21.29
N ILE A 270 -15.18 4.44 -21.66
CA ILE A 270 -14.33 3.44 -20.98
C ILE A 270 -14.00 3.88 -19.55
N LEU A 271 -13.57 5.12 -19.33
CA LEU A 271 -13.22 5.60 -17.99
C LEU A 271 -14.42 5.59 -17.06
N ASP A 272 -15.57 6.06 -17.52
CA ASP A 272 -16.82 6.09 -16.75
C ASP A 272 -17.33 4.67 -16.47
N GLY A 273 -17.31 3.79 -17.48
CA GLY A 273 -17.70 2.38 -17.35
C GLY A 273 -16.84 1.61 -16.34
N CYS A 274 -15.55 1.91 -16.26
CA CYS A 274 -14.62 1.32 -15.29
C CYS A 274 -14.63 2.01 -13.90
N GLY A 275 -15.48 3.03 -13.68
CA GLY A 275 -15.59 3.74 -12.40
C GLY A 275 -14.59 4.89 -12.18
N PHE A 276 -13.87 5.34 -13.21
CA PHE A 276 -12.92 6.46 -13.19
C PHE A 276 -13.55 7.80 -13.63
N SER A 277 -14.81 8.05 -13.27
CA SER A 277 -15.53 9.28 -13.63
C SER A 277 -14.95 10.57 -13.04
N TYR A 278 -14.14 10.42 -11.99
CA TYR A 278 -13.42 11.51 -11.35
C TYR A 278 -12.22 12.00 -12.18
N ILE A 279 -11.65 11.16 -13.05
CA ILE A 279 -10.52 11.52 -13.91
C ILE A 279 -11.03 12.47 -14.99
N LYS A 280 -10.57 13.72 -14.97
CA LYS A 280 -10.99 14.74 -15.93
C LYS A 280 -9.97 14.83 -17.07
N ILE A 281 -10.47 14.90 -18.29
CA ILE A 281 -9.69 15.03 -19.53
C ILE A 281 -10.20 16.23 -20.31
N ASP A 282 -9.30 16.93 -21.00
CA ASP A 282 -9.64 18.11 -21.80
C ASP A 282 -10.07 17.68 -23.23
N PRO A 283 -11.31 18.00 -23.68
CA PRO A 283 -11.72 17.77 -25.06
C PRO A 283 -10.80 18.40 -26.10
N ALA A 284 -10.21 19.57 -25.82
CA ALA A 284 -9.35 20.26 -26.78
C ALA A 284 -8.08 19.47 -27.12
N SER A 285 -7.55 18.68 -26.17
CA SER A 285 -6.42 17.78 -26.42
C SER A 285 -6.73 16.76 -27.53
N PHE A 286 -7.98 16.31 -27.62
CA PHE A 286 -8.40 15.37 -28.66
C PHE A 286 -8.54 16.04 -30.01
N GLU A 287 -8.84 17.34 -30.07
CA GLU A 287 -8.97 18.10 -31.31
C GLU A 287 -7.62 18.27 -32.00
N HIS A 288 -6.58 18.60 -31.23
CA HIS A 288 -5.22 18.86 -31.73
C HIS A 288 -4.38 17.59 -31.94
N ASP A 289 -4.67 16.50 -31.23
CA ASP A 289 -3.95 15.24 -31.38
C ASP A 289 -4.24 14.53 -32.71
N LEU A 290 -3.29 13.66 -33.09
CA LEU A 290 -3.34 12.81 -34.28
C LEU A 290 -4.65 12.00 -34.34
N LYS A 291 -5.37 12.10 -35.47
CA LYS A 291 -6.61 11.33 -35.72
C LYS A 291 -6.31 9.93 -36.24
N LEU A 292 -7.20 8.98 -35.99
CA LEU A 292 -7.02 7.58 -36.39
C LEU A 292 -6.77 7.39 -37.90
N GLU A 293 -7.55 8.03 -38.76
CA GLU A 293 -7.38 7.91 -40.22
C GLU A 293 -6.05 8.52 -40.70
N GLN A 294 -5.64 9.64 -40.11
CA GLN A 294 -4.34 10.25 -40.37
C GLN A 294 -3.20 9.35 -39.88
N ALA A 295 -3.34 8.76 -38.70
CA ALA A 295 -2.37 7.81 -38.13
C ALA A 295 -2.20 6.61 -39.07
N ARG A 296 -3.30 5.99 -39.52
CA ARG A 296 -3.25 4.85 -40.45
C ARG A 296 -2.48 5.17 -41.72
N ALA A 297 -2.80 6.31 -42.35
CA ALA A 297 -2.14 6.73 -43.57
C ALA A 297 -0.64 7.02 -43.36
N MET A 298 -0.29 7.70 -42.26
CA MET A 298 1.10 7.98 -41.87
C MET A 298 1.90 6.69 -41.62
N LEU A 299 1.36 5.79 -40.81
CA LEU A 299 2.01 4.52 -40.46
C LEU A 299 2.26 3.65 -41.70
N GLN A 300 1.31 3.61 -42.64
CA GLN A 300 1.49 2.87 -43.90
C GLN A 300 2.65 3.43 -44.73
N ARG A 301 2.80 4.76 -44.82
CA ARG A 301 3.93 5.39 -45.53
C ARG A 301 5.26 5.11 -44.83
N LEU A 302 5.31 5.25 -43.51
CA LEU A 302 6.53 5.02 -42.73
C LEU A 302 7.00 3.56 -42.77
N LEU A 303 6.08 2.59 -42.78
CA LEU A 303 6.41 1.18 -43.01
C LEU A 303 7.11 0.98 -44.36
N GLN A 304 6.62 1.61 -45.43
CA GLN A 304 7.25 1.53 -46.76
C GLN A 304 8.62 2.21 -46.81
N VAL A 305 8.80 3.33 -46.10
CA VAL A 305 10.11 3.99 -46.00
C VAL A 305 11.11 3.08 -45.27
N ALA A 306 10.69 2.49 -44.16
CA ALA A 306 11.53 1.58 -43.39
C ALA A 306 11.94 0.35 -44.21
N GLU A 307 11.00 -0.26 -44.94
CA GLU A 307 11.28 -1.37 -45.85
C GLU A 307 12.31 -0.99 -46.93
N LYS A 308 12.15 0.18 -47.58
CA LYS A 308 13.11 0.69 -48.57
C LYS A 308 14.52 0.92 -48.00
N LYS A 309 14.62 1.26 -46.72
CA LYS A 309 15.88 1.49 -46.01
C LYS A 309 16.43 0.24 -45.33
N ASN A 310 15.75 -0.91 -45.45
CA ASN A 310 16.07 -2.14 -44.72
C ASN A 310 16.10 -1.95 -43.19
N LEU A 311 15.17 -1.14 -42.68
CA LEU A 311 14.98 -0.83 -41.27
C LEU A 311 13.61 -1.32 -40.80
N SER A 312 13.47 -1.54 -39.50
CA SER A 312 12.19 -1.80 -38.84
C SER A 312 11.51 -0.50 -38.40
N PHE A 313 10.19 -0.47 -38.55
CA PHE A 313 9.32 0.59 -38.03
C PHE A 313 8.11 -0.02 -37.32
N GLY A 314 7.62 0.64 -36.28
CA GLY A 314 6.41 0.23 -35.57
C GLY A 314 5.86 1.33 -34.68
N VAL A 315 4.98 0.95 -33.77
CA VAL A 315 4.37 1.88 -32.80
C VAL A 315 4.70 1.50 -31.37
N LYS A 316 4.82 2.52 -30.52
CA LYS A 316 4.85 2.40 -29.06
C LYS A 316 3.50 2.85 -28.52
N LEU A 317 2.73 1.94 -27.92
CA LEU A 317 1.51 2.34 -27.24
C LEU A 317 1.86 2.96 -25.89
N THR A 318 1.42 4.21 -25.74
CA THR A 318 1.86 5.14 -24.70
C THR A 318 1.81 4.57 -23.29
N ASN A 319 2.70 5.07 -22.45
CA ASN A 319 2.69 4.92 -21.00
C ASN A 319 1.86 5.98 -20.26
N THR A 320 1.33 7.00 -20.95
CA THR A 320 0.62 8.14 -20.33
C THR A 320 -0.58 8.67 -21.13
N LEU A 321 -1.56 9.25 -20.44
CA LEU A 321 -2.67 10.05 -20.99
C LEU A 321 -2.73 11.40 -20.24
N GLY A 322 -2.80 12.52 -20.96
CA GLY A 322 -2.98 13.85 -20.35
C GLY A 322 -4.34 13.98 -19.65
N THR A 323 -4.35 14.54 -18.45
CA THR A 323 -5.52 14.73 -17.59
C THR A 323 -5.43 16.08 -16.86
N LEU A 324 -6.57 16.61 -16.45
CA LEU A 324 -6.62 17.80 -15.60
C LEU A 324 -6.29 17.45 -14.16
N ASN A 325 -5.48 18.28 -13.50
CA ASN A 325 -5.13 18.09 -12.11
C ASN A 325 -6.29 18.48 -11.19
N GLY A 326 -7.09 17.48 -10.78
CA GLY A 326 -8.21 17.65 -9.85
C GLY A 326 -7.94 17.12 -8.43
N LYS A 327 -6.80 16.44 -8.20
CA LYS A 327 -6.49 15.82 -6.88
C LYS A 327 -5.83 16.78 -5.90
N GLY A 328 -5.19 17.85 -6.37
CA GLY A 328 -4.49 18.83 -5.53
C GLY A 328 -3.25 18.27 -4.79
N ARG A 329 -2.81 17.06 -5.13
CA ARG A 329 -1.61 16.41 -4.55
C ARG A 329 -0.32 16.79 -5.28
N LEU A 330 -0.42 16.99 -6.58
CA LEU A 330 0.66 17.48 -7.44
C LEU A 330 0.41 18.95 -7.76
N PRO A 331 1.45 19.73 -8.05
CA PRO A 331 1.32 21.11 -8.49
C PRO A 331 0.89 21.19 -9.98
N GLY A 332 0.63 22.40 -10.49
CA GLY A 332 0.18 22.61 -11.88
C GLY A 332 -1.29 22.25 -12.18
N GLY A 333 -1.76 22.64 -13.37
CA GLY A 333 -3.16 22.40 -13.83
C GLY A 333 -3.38 21.12 -14.63
N GLU A 334 -2.31 20.49 -15.11
CA GLU A 334 -2.32 19.28 -15.93
C GLU A 334 -1.38 18.22 -15.35
N MET A 335 -1.70 16.95 -15.58
CA MET A 335 -0.91 15.81 -15.16
C MET A 335 -1.08 14.63 -16.12
N TYR A 336 -0.11 13.73 -16.15
CA TYR A 336 -0.09 12.56 -17.02
C TYR A 336 -0.50 11.32 -16.22
N MET A 337 -1.64 10.73 -16.57
CA MET A 337 -2.13 9.49 -15.96
C MET A 337 -1.49 8.27 -16.62
N SER A 338 -1.09 7.31 -15.79
CA SER A 338 -0.58 6.00 -16.15
C SER A 338 -1.19 4.91 -15.24
N GLY A 339 -0.81 3.64 -15.44
CA GLY A 339 -1.27 2.54 -14.60
C GLY A 339 -2.58 1.90 -15.06
N ARG A 340 -3.33 1.29 -14.14
CA ARG A 340 -4.44 0.39 -14.47
C ARG A 340 -5.59 1.02 -15.26
N ALA A 341 -5.89 2.30 -15.02
CA ALA A 341 -6.90 3.03 -15.78
C ALA A 341 -6.51 3.26 -17.26
N LEU A 342 -5.20 3.23 -17.56
CA LEU A 342 -4.69 3.37 -18.93
C LEU A 342 -4.76 2.06 -19.72
N PHE A 343 -4.74 0.90 -19.05
CA PHE A 343 -4.76 -0.41 -19.72
C PHE A 343 -5.95 -0.58 -20.69
N PRO A 344 -7.22 -0.41 -20.29
CA PRO A 344 -8.35 -0.62 -21.20
C PRO A 344 -8.33 0.36 -22.39
N LEU A 345 -7.78 1.56 -22.21
CA LEU A 345 -7.63 2.53 -23.29
C LEU A 345 -6.55 2.07 -24.28
N SER A 346 -5.34 1.81 -23.79
CA SER A 346 -4.18 1.48 -24.64
C SER A 346 -4.34 0.14 -25.37
N ILE A 347 -4.93 -0.88 -24.74
CA ILE A 347 -5.14 -2.16 -25.41
C ILE A 347 -6.24 -2.09 -26.48
N ASN A 348 -7.25 -1.22 -26.31
CA ASN A 348 -8.24 -0.95 -27.35
C ASN A 348 -7.62 -0.18 -28.53
N VAL A 349 -6.63 0.68 -28.29
CA VAL A 349 -5.83 1.30 -29.37
C VAL A 349 -5.01 0.24 -30.10
N ALA A 350 -4.40 -0.70 -29.37
CA ALA A 350 -3.67 -1.82 -29.97
C ALA A 350 -4.57 -2.59 -30.94
N TRP A 351 -5.78 -2.94 -30.50
CA TRP A 351 -6.76 -3.64 -31.31
C TRP A 351 -7.11 -2.91 -32.61
N ILE A 352 -7.49 -1.64 -32.55
CA ILE A 352 -7.91 -0.89 -33.75
C ILE A 352 -6.77 -0.68 -34.75
N LEU A 353 -5.53 -0.59 -34.28
CA LEU A 353 -4.34 -0.48 -35.12
C LEU A 353 -3.98 -1.85 -35.70
N SER A 354 -3.82 -2.89 -34.88
CA SER A 354 -3.49 -4.23 -35.37
C SER A 354 -4.52 -4.73 -36.39
N ARG A 355 -5.82 -4.49 -36.17
CA ARG A 355 -6.86 -4.81 -37.15
C ARG A 355 -6.69 -4.07 -38.47
N ALA A 356 -6.27 -2.81 -38.46
CA ALA A 356 -6.08 -2.01 -39.67
C ALA A 356 -4.87 -2.45 -40.50
N PHE A 357 -3.93 -3.19 -39.90
CA PHE A 357 -2.70 -3.68 -40.53
C PHE A 357 -2.63 -5.21 -40.58
N ASP A 358 -3.75 -5.92 -40.45
CA ASP A 358 -3.84 -7.39 -40.46
C ASP A 358 -2.85 -8.08 -39.50
N GLY A 359 -2.62 -7.50 -38.32
CA GLY A 359 -1.69 -8.00 -37.31
C GLY A 359 -0.20 -7.84 -37.63
N LYS A 360 0.15 -7.16 -38.74
CA LYS A 360 1.53 -7.00 -39.22
C LYS A 360 2.27 -5.80 -38.65
N LEU A 361 1.56 -4.82 -38.08
CA LEU A 361 2.18 -3.64 -37.47
C LEU A 361 2.91 -4.05 -36.18
N PRO A 362 4.24 -3.86 -36.07
CA PRO A 362 4.95 -4.13 -34.82
C PRO A 362 4.51 -3.17 -33.71
N ILE A 363 4.22 -3.71 -32.52
CA ILE A 363 3.78 -2.93 -31.36
C ILE A 363 4.69 -3.20 -30.17
N SER A 364 5.37 -2.15 -29.71
CA SER A 364 5.89 -2.06 -28.35
C SER A 364 4.81 -1.54 -27.42
N TYR A 365 4.67 -2.09 -26.22
CA TYR A 365 3.55 -1.79 -25.32
C TYR A 365 4.01 -1.23 -23.98
N SER A 366 3.24 -0.35 -23.36
CA SER A 366 3.47 0.07 -21.97
C SER A 366 2.18 0.40 -21.22
N GLY A 367 1.15 0.91 -21.90
CA GLY A 367 -0.08 1.43 -21.30
C GLY A 367 -0.75 0.50 -20.29
N GLY A 368 -0.51 0.76 -18.99
CA GLY A 368 -1.06 -0.01 -17.88
C GLY A 368 -0.58 -1.46 -17.78
N ALA A 369 0.56 -1.80 -18.40
CA ALA A 369 1.17 -3.11 -18.25
C ALA A 369 1.59 -3.35 -16.80
N SER A 370 1.14 -4.47 -16.24
CA SER A 370 1.39 -4.90 -14.87
C SER A 370 1.42 -6.42 -14.79
N GLN A 371 1.81 -6.96 -13.65
CA GLN A 371 1.77 -8.42 -13.43
C GLN A 371 0.37 -9.03 -13.66
N ALA A 372 -0.71 -8.25 -13.48
CA ALA A 372 -2.08 -8.72 -13.68
C ALA A 372 -2.46 -9.00 -15.15
N ASN A 373 -1.76 -8.38 -16.12
CA ASN A 373 -2.13 -8.46 -17.54
C ASN A 373 -0.95 -8.76 -18.48
N ILE A 374 0.30 -8.75 -18.00
CA ILE A 374 1.50 -8.85 -18.86
C ILE A 374 1.52 -10.13 -19.69
N ARG A 375 1.06 -11.25 -19.12
CA ARG A 375 0.98 -12.52 -19.83
C ARG A 375 -0.05 -12.49 -20.94
N GLN A 376 -1.22 -11.92 -20.68
CA GLN A 376 -2.28 -11.78 -21.69
C GLN A 376 -1.81 -10.88 -22.84
N ILE A 377 -1.12 -9.78 -22.56
CA ILE A 377 -0.52 -8.90 -23.58
C ILE A 377 0.50 -9.65 -24.43
N PHE A 378 1.43 -10.37 -23.79
CA PHE A 378 2.47 -11.11 -24.49
C PHE A 378 1.92 -12.22 -25.40
N ASP A 379 0.89 -12.93 -24.92
CA ASP A 379 0.26 -14.04 -25.63
C ASP A 379 -0.56 -13.59 -26.87
N THR A 380 -0.82 -12.28 -27.03
CA THR A 380 -1.34 -11.74 -28.31
C THR A 380 -0.25 -11.54 -29.35
N GLY A 381 1.03 -11.74 -29.01
CA GLY A 381 2.18 -11.47 -29.89
C GLY A 381 2.80 -10.08 -29.71
N ILE A 382 2.21 -9.19 -28.90
CA ILE A 382 2.75 -7.85 -28.64
C ILE A 382 4.07 -7.95 -27.88
N ARG A 383 5.13 -7.32 -28.43
CA ARG A 383 6.48 -7.28 -27.86
C ARG A 383 7.33 -6.18 -28.51
N PRO A 384 8.27 -5.55 -27.79
CA PRO A 384 8.54 -5.70 -26.36
C PRO A 384 7.49 -4.99 -25.48
N ILE A 385 7.46 -5.34 -24.19
CA ILE A 385 6.58 -4.74 -23.18
C ILE A 385 7.43 -3.97 -22.18
N THR A 386 7.12 -2.70 -21.93
CA THR A 386 7.81 -1.90 -20.92
C THR A 386 6.90 -1.48 -19.77
N MET A 387 7.39 -1.58 -18.55
CA MET A 387 6.66 -1.28 -17.32
C MET A 387 7.02 0.11 -16.80
N ALA A 388 6.03 0.86 -16.31
CA ALA A 388 6.20 2.18 -15.73
C ALA A 388 5.69 2.22 -14.29
N THR A 389 4.37 2.31 -14.11
CA THR A 389 3.70 2.49 -12.81
C THR A 389 4.04 1.41 -11.79
N ASP A 390 4.09 0.14 -12.21
CA ASP A 390 4.37 -0.97 -11.29
C ASP A 390 5.76 -0.90 -10.65
N LEU A 391 6.74 -0.33 -11.35
CA LEU A 391 8.10 -0.12 -10.85
C LEU A 391 8.16 1.01 -9.80
N LEU A 392 7.23 1.97 -9.85
CA LEU A 392 7.09 3.07 -8.88
C LEU A 392 6.32 2.66 -7.61
N LYS A 393 5.76 1.45 -7.58
CA LYS A 393 5.01 0.91 -6.44
C LYS A 393 5.88 0.01 -5.56
N PRO A 394 5.55 -0.16 -4.27
CA PRO A 394 6.34 -0.99 -3.37
C PRO A 394 6.55 -2.39 -3.93
N GLY A 395 7.79 -2.91 -3.88
CA GLY A 395 8.14 -4.21 -4.49
C GLY A 395 8.22 -4.25 -6.02
N GLY A 396 8.18 -3.10 -6.71
CA GLY A 396 8.07 -3.02 -8.17
C GLY A 396 9.16 -3.75 -8.96
N TYR A 397 10.43 -3.56 -8.60
CA TYR A 397 11.53 -4.31 -9.22
C TYR A 397 11.39 -5.82 -9.00
N MET A 398 10.99 -6.28 -7.82
CA MET A 398 10.81 -7.70 -7.54
C MET A 398 9.64 -8.29 -8.35
N ARG A 399 8.58 -7.51 -8.55
CA ARG A 399 7.47 -7.86 -9.45
C ARG A 399 7.91 -8.01 -10.90
N GLN A 400 8.89 -7.25 -11.37
CA GLN A 400 9.42 -7.41 -12.73
C GLN A 400 9.99 -8.81 -12.95
N THR A 401 10.77 -9.33 -12.00
CA THR A 401 11.26 -10.72 -12.01
C THR A 401 10.10 -11.71 -12.13
N GLN A 402 9.04 -11.53 -11.34
CA GLN A 402 7.86 -12.41 -11.36
C GLN A 402 7.09 -12.33 -12.68
N CYS A 403 6.97 -11.13 -13.25
CA CYS A 403 6.36 -10.95 -14.57
C CYS A 403 7.10 -11.78 -15.62
N ILE A 404 8.43 -11.76 -15.62
CA ILE A 404 9.25 -12.52 -16.57
C ILE A 404 9.07 -14.02 -16.35
N GLN A 405 9.10 -14.50 -15.10
CA GLN A 405 8.85 -15.90 -14.75
C GLN A 405 7.46 -16.38 -15.23
N MET A 406 6.44 -15.51 -15.21
CA MET A 406 5.12 -15.83 -15.78
C MET A 406 5.17 -15.95 -17.31
N LEU A 407 6.02 -15.18 -17.99
CA LEU A 407 6.20 -15.27 -19.45
C LEU A 407 7.03 -16.49 -19.86
N ASP A 408 7.97 -16.97 -19.04
CA ASP A 408 8.72 -18.21 -19.29
C ASP A 408 7.83 -19.46 -19.38
N GLN A 409 6.60 -19.37 -18.87
CA GLN A 409 5.57 -20.40 -18.99
C GLN A 409 4.72 -20.26 -20.27
N SER A 410 5.05 -19.32 -21.16
CA SER A 410 4.31 -19.09 -22.40
C SER A 410 4.82 -19.97 -23.54
N GLU A 411 3.90 -20.40 -24.39
CA GLU A 411 4.20 -21.06 -25.66
C GLU A 411 4.32 -20.04 -26.81
N CYS A 412 4.05 -18.76 -26.54
CA CYS A 412 3.95 -17.70 -27.56
C CYS A 412 5.29 -17.03 -27.91
N TRP A 413 6.43 -17.53 -27.44
CA TRP A 413 7.75 -16.89 -27.67
C TRP A 413 8.15 -16.81 -29.14
N GLU A 414 7.72 -17.75 -29.98
CA GLU A 414 8.11 -17.80 -31.41
C GLU A 414 7.19 -17.01 -32.36
N MET A 415 6.18 -16.31 -31.83
CA MET A 415 5.25 -15.52 -32.65
C MET A 415 5.96 -14.39 -33.42
N GLN A 416 5.63 -14.27 -34.71
CA GLN A 416 6.20 -13.27 -35.63
C GLN A 416 5.25 -12.09 -35.94
N GLY A 417 4.05 -12.11 -35.38
CA GLY A 417 3.01 -11.10 -35.60
C GLY A 417 1.95 -11.15 -34.50
N ILE A 418 0.96 -10.27 -34.60
CA ILE A 418 -0.10 -10.14 -33.60
C ILE A 418 -1.29 -11.04 -33.94
N ASP A 419 -1.72 -11.84 -32.97
CA ASP A 419 -2.93 -12.67 -33.03
C ASP A 419 -4.17 -11.78 -32.80
N LEU A 420 -4.89 -11.50 -33.89
CA LEU A 420 -6.05 -10.61 -33.88
C LEU A 420 -7.20 -11.13 -33.00
N PRO A 421 -7.64 -12.41 -33.11
CA PRO A 421 -8.65 -12.95 -32.20
C PRO A 421 -8.30 -12.81 -30.72
N LYS A 422 -7.07 -13.12 -30.31
CA LYS A 422 -6.64 -12.97 -28.91
C LYS A 422 -6.63 -11.51 -28.47
N LEU A 423 -6.16 -10.60 -29.32
CA LEU A 423 -6.13 -9.18 -29.01
C LEU A 423 -7.53 -8.57 -28.92
N GLU A 424 -8.47 -8.97 -29.78
CA GLU A 424 -9.88 -8.56 -29.71
C GLU A 424 -10.52 -9.01 -28.40
N ALA A 425 -10.31 -10.28 -28.01
CA ALA A 425 -10.80 -10.81 -26.76
C ALA A 425 -10.25 -10.03 -25.56
N LEU A 426 -8.94 -9.80 -25.51
CA LEU A 426 -8.29 -9.02 -24.44
C LEU A 426 -8.78 -7.57 -24.39
N ALA A 427 -8.95 -6.92 -25.55
CA ALA A 427 -9.45 -5.55 -25.62
C ALA A 427 -10.88 -5.43 -25.07
N ARG A 428 -11.75 -6.41 -25.36
CA ARG A 428 -13.11 -6.48 -24.81
C ARG A 428 -13.09 -6.79 -23.31
N GLU A 429 -12.33 -7.78 -22.88
CA GLU A 429 -12.21 -8.19 -21.47
C GLU A 429 -11.64 -7.08 -20.59
N SER A 430 -10.74 -6.26 -21.12
CA SER A 430 -10.14 -5.15 -20.37
C SER A 430 -11.16 -4.14 -19.83
N LEU A 431 -12.36 -4.07 -20.42
CA LEU A 431 -13.42 -3.16 -19.99
C LEU A 431 -14.11 -3.61 -18.70
N THR A 432 -14.06 -4.90 -18.38
CA THR A 432 -14.78 -5.50 -17.24
C THR A 432 -13.88 -6.31 -16.31
N MET A 433 -12.59 -6.43 -16.62
CA MET A 433 -11.61 -7.12 -15.79
C MET A 433 -11.53 -6.48 -14.39
N ALA A 434 -11.50 -7.30 -13.34
CA ALA A 434 -11.46 -6.80 -11.95
C ALA A 434 -10.36 -5.73 -11.75
N TYR A 435 -9.13 -5.98 -12.17
CA TYR A 435 -8.00 -5.05 -12.04
C TYR A 435 -8.25 -3.65 -12.65
N THR A 436 -9.08 -3.56 -13.70
CA THR A 436 -9.40 -2.29 -14.37
C THR A 436 -10.58 -1.56 -13.74
N GLN A 437 -11.29 -2.14 -12.76
CA GLN A 437 -12.42 -1.49 -12.10
C GLN A 437 -11.96 -0.65 -10.90
N LYS A 438 -12.45 0.59 -10.75
CA LYS A 438 -11.94 1.52 -9.72
C LYS A 438 -11.97 0.95 -8.29
N ASP A 439 -13.00 0.17 -7.97
CA ASP A 439 -13.27 -0.47 -6.69
C ASP A 439 -12.32 -1.63 -6.34
N TRP A 440 -11.58 -2.18 -7.33
CA TRP A 440 -10.54 -3.19 -7.09
C TRP A 440 -9.48 -2.74 -6.07
N LYS A 441 -9.14 -1.45 -6.09
CA LYS A 441 -8.22 -0.84 -5.12
C LYS A 441 -9.02 -0.19 -4.00
N SER A 442 -8.75 -0.61 -2.77
CA SER A 442 -9.31 -0.02 -1.56
C SER A 442 -9.05 1.49 -1.49
N SER A 443 -9.99 2.23 -0.90
CA SER A 443 -9.85 3.65 -0.56
C SER A 443 -9.29 3.89 0.84
N GLU A 444 -9.01 2.83 1.60
CA GLU A 444 -8.42 2.92 2.93
C GLU A 444 -6.99 3.48 2.85
N GLU A 445 -6.65 4.37 3.79
CA GLU A 445 -5.31 4.94 3.91
C GLU A 445 -4.60 4.35 5.14
N ILE A 446 -3.33 4.00 4.98
CA ILE A 446 -2.52 3.41 6.05
C ILE A 446 -1.97 4.54 6.94
N ASP A 447 -2.26 4.49 8.24
CA ASP A 447 -1.72 5.43 9.23
C ASP A 447 -1.09 4.71 10.42
N ALA A 448 0.17 5.04 10.72
CA ALA A 448 0.90 4.55 11.89
C ALA A 448 0.60 5.37 13.16
N GLY A 449 -0.11 6.50 13.06
CA GLY A 449 -0.62 7.28 14.18
C GLY A 449 0.34 8.34 14.75
N GLY A 450 1.26 8.86 13.93
CA GLY A 450 2.22 9.89 14.37
C GLY A 450 3.17 10.40 13.28
N PRO A 451 4.05 11.36 13.62
CA PRO A 451 5.07 11.86 12.70
C PRO A 451 6.12 10.79 12.41
N LEU A 452 6.75 10.84 11.23
CA LEU A 452 7.84 9.94 10.85
C LEU A 452 9.04 10.11 11.81
N PRO A 453 9.44 9.07 12.58
CA PRO A 453 10.60 9.20 13.45
C PRO A 453 11.92 9.13 12.66
N LEU A 454 12.94 9.82 13.18
CA LEU A 454 14.27 9.92 12.57
C LEU A 454 14.93 8.54 12.41
N THR A 455 14.87 7.71 13.44
CA THR A 455 15.26 6.29 13.47
C THR A 455 14.11 5.44 13.98
N ASP A 456 14.23 4.12 13.90
CA ASP A 456 13.28 3.16 14.45
C ASP A 456 11.85 3.38 13.92
N CYS A 457 11.75 3.54 12.59
CA CYS A 457 10.50 3.87 11.90
C CYS A 457 9.75 2.63 11.39
N TYR A 458 10.26 1.42 11.59
CA TYR A 458 9.53 0.24 11.17
C TYR A 458 8.39 -0.04 12.13
N VAL A 459 7.24 -0.30 11.54
CA VAL A 459 5.98 -0.42 12.26
C VAL A 459 5.10 -1.35 11.47
N ALA A 460 4.38 -2.20 12.17
CA ALA A 460 3.25 -2.92 11.63
C ALA A 460 2.00 -2.08 11.90
N PRO A 461 1.45 -1.34 10.91
CA PRO A 461 0.32 -0.46 11.17
C PRO A 461 -0.94 -1.24 11.57
N CYS A 462 -1.01 -2.53 11.21
CA CYS A 462 -2.04 -3.44 11.73
C CYS A 462 -2.00 -3.59 13.27
N ILE A 463 -0.82 -3.53 13.91
CA ILE A 463 -0.68 -3.52 15.37
C ILE A 463 -1.10 -2.16 15.93
N SER A 464 -0.63 -1.06 15.33
CA SER A 464 -0.96 0.31 15.78
C SER A 464 -2.45 0.63 15.70
N ALA A 465 -3.12 0.18 14.63
CA ALA A 465 -4.55 0.35 14.41
C ALA A 465 -5.41 -0.62 15.25
N CYS A 466 -4.84 -1.73 15.71
CA CYS A 466 -5.56 -2.63 16.60
C CYS A 466 -5.71 -1.99 17.99
N ALA A 467 -6.95 -1.79 18.44
CA ALA A 467 -7.24 -1.14 19.74
C ALA A 467 -6.57 -1.85 20.94
N ILE A 468 -6.30 -3.16 20.83
CA ILE A 468 -5.63 -3.97 21.86
C ILE A 468 -4.15 -4.26 21.54
N ARG A 469 -3.59 -3.66 20.48
CA ARG A 469 -2.20 -3.84 20.02
C ARG A 469 -1.77 -5.30 19.94
N GLN A 470 -2.59 -6.12 19.30
CA GLN A 470 -2.30 -7.54 19.11
C GLN A 470 -1.14 -7.73 18.13
N ASP A 471 -0.24 -8.68 18.40
CA ASP A 471 0.90 -9.00 17.54
C ASP A 471 0.46 -9.84 16.33
N ILE A 472 -0.08 -9.14 15.33
CA ILE A 472 -0.64 -9.73 14.13
C ILE A 472 0.40 -10.41 13.24
N PRO A 473 1.54 -9.76 12.92
CA PRO A 473 2.59 -10.43 12.16
C PRO A 473 3.09 -11.68 12.87
N GLY A 474 3.25 -11.65 14.20
CA GLY A 474 3.75 -12.78 14.98
C GLY A 474 2.84 -14.01 14.92
N TYR A 475 1.53 -13.86 15.13
CA TYR A 475 0.65 -15.04 15.08
C TYR A 475 0.43 -15.53 13.64
N ILE A 476 0.43 -14.65 12.63
CA ILE A 476 0.33 -15.06 11.22
C ILE A 476 1.58 -15.87 10.82
N HIS A 477 2.76 -15.46 11.27
CA HIS A 477 4.00 -16.20 11.06
C HIS A 477 3.91 -17.61 11.66
N LEU A 478 3.52 -17.72 12.93
CA LEU A 478 3.33 -19.01 13.62
C LEU A 478 2.30 -19.90 12.91
N MET A 479 1.22 -19.32 12.41
CA MET A 479 0.22 -20.06 11.61
C MET A 479 0.80 -20.56 10.28
N GLY A 480 1.65 -19.79 9.62
CA GLY A 480 2.39 -20.22 8.42
C GLY A 480 3.33 -21.40 8.68
N GLU A 481 3.83 -21.53 9.90
CA GLU A 481 4.59 -22.70 10.38
C GLU A 481 3.68 -23.82 10.94
N GLN A 482 2.36 -23.67 10.84
CA GLN A 482 1.35 -24.59 11.41
C GLN A 482 1.41 -24.72 12.94
N ARG A 483 2.03 -23.76 13.64
CA ARG A 483 2.14 -23.68 15.11
C ARG A 483 0.92 -22.97 15.70
N TYR A 484 -0.27 -23.52 15.43
CA TYR A 484 -1.55 -22.90 15.78
C TYR A 484 -1.75 -22.70 17.30
N GLU A 485 -1.25 -23.62 18.12
CA GLU A 485 -1.30 -23.48 19.58
C GLU A 485 -0.55 -22.23 20.08
N GLU A 486 0.65 -21.99 19.55
CA GLU A 486 1.49 -20.85 19.92
C GLU A 486 0.94 -19.54 19.36
N ALA A 487 0.38 -19.59 18.14
CA ALA A 487 -0.36 -18.47 17.57
C ALA A 487 -1.56 -18.07 18.46
N LEU A 488 -2.30 -19.06 18.94
CA LEU A 488 -3.44 -18.85 19.83
C LEU A 488 -3.01 -18.33 21.21
N ASP A 489 -1.91 -18.83 21.77
CA ASP A 489 -1.30 -18.28 22.99
C ASP A 489 -0.98 -16.79 22.83
N LEU A 490 -0.34 -16.41 21.72
CA LEU A 490 0.01 -15.03 21.41
C LEU A 490 -1.23 -14.14 21.29
N ILE A 491 -2.32 -14.65 20.70
CA ILE A 491 -3.61 -13.95 20.61
C ILE A 491 -4.20 -13.70 22.02
N TYR A 492 -4.27 -14.73 22.87
CA TYR A 492 -4.84 -14.64 24.24
C TYR A 492 -4.06 -13.70 25.18
N ARG A 493 -2.80 -13.37 24.87
CA ARG A 493 -2.03 -12.38 25.66
C ARG A 493 -2.65 -11.00 25.64
N ARG A 494 -3.26 -10.62 24.51
CA ARG A 494 -3.87 -9.29 24.31
C ARG A 494 -5.38 -9.32 24.18
N ASN A 495 -5.96 -10.47 23.84
CA ASN A 495 -7.39 -10.59 23.54
C ASN A 495 -8.06 -11.66 24.40
N ALA A 496 -9.02 -11.25 25.23
CA ALA A 496 -9.80 -12.18 26.05
C ALA A 496 -10.87 -12.94 25.24
N LEU A 497 -11.26 -12.42 24.06
CA LEU A 497 -12.44 -12.87 23.32
C LEU A 497 -12.10 -13.20 21.85
N PRO A 498 -11.14 -14.09 21.57
CA PRO A 498 -10.74 -14.39 20.19
C PRO A 498 -11.84 -15.08 19.39
N SER A 499 -12.75 -15.83 20.01
CA SER A 499 -13.88 -16.42 19.29
C SER A 499 -14.82 -15.33 18.77
N ILE A 500 -15.24 -14.40 19.65
CA ILE A 500 -16.11 -13.28 19.26
C ILE A 500 -15.41 -12.36 18.26
N THR A 501 -14.18 -11.94 18.54
CA THR A 501 -13.42 -11.03 17.67
C THR A 501 -12.86 -11.70 16.41
N GLY A 502 -12.95 -13.03 16.29
CA GLY A 502 -12.71 -13.77 15.05
C GLY A 502 -13.89 -13.68 14.09
N HIS A 503 -15.09 -13.38 14.58
CA HIS A 503 -16.31 -13.29 13.76
C HIS A 503 -16.71 -11.85 13.44
N ILE A 504 -16.73 -10.97 14.44
CA ILE A 504 -17.40 -9.65 14.34
C ILE A 504 -16.52 -8.46 14.75
N CYS A 505 -15.20 -8.63 14.72
CA CYS A 505 -14.27 -7.52 14.91
C CYS A 505 -14.36 -6.53 13.73
N ASP A 506 -14.27 -5.24 14.06
CA ASP A 506 -14.24 -4.09 13.14
C ASP A 506 -12.96 -4.00 12.30
N HIS A 507 -11.98 -4.83 12.66
CA HIS A 507 -10.77 -5.17 11.92
C HIS A 507 -10.02 -3.96 11.33
N GLN A 508 -9.94 -2.87 12.09
CA GLN A 508 -9.17 -1.67 11.71
C GLN A 508 -7.71 -1.98 11.33
N CYS A 509 -7.18 -3.08 11.86
CA CYS A 509 -5.90 -3.64 11.49
C CYS A 509 -5.77 -4.06 10.01
N GLN A 510 -6.85 -4.54 9.37
CA GLN A 510 -6.88 -4.87 7.94
C GLN A 510 -6.92 -3.60 7.09
N ASN A 511 -7.69 -2.61 7.51
CA ASN A 511 -7.81 -1.31 6.82
C ASN A 511 -6.50 -0.51 6.89
N ASN A 512 -5.61 -0.85 7.80
CA ASN A 512 -4.26 -0.29 7.90
C ASN A 512 -3.18 -1.28 7.46
N CYS A 513 -3.55 -2.38 6.78
CA CYS A 513 -2.57 -3.36 6.35
C CYS A 513 -1.66 -2.76 5.27
N THR A 514 -0.35 -2.82 5.48
CA THR A 514 0.68 -2.38 4.51
C THR A 514 0.50 -2.98 3.11
N ARG A 515 -0.11 -4.17 3.01
CA ARG A 515 -0.44 -4.85 1.74
C ARG A 515 -1.44 -4.10 0.87
N LEU A 516 -2.23 -3.18 1.44
CA LEU A 516 -3.11 -2.30 0.68
C LEU A 516 -2.36 -1.50 -0.38
N ASP A 517 -1.05 -1.27 -0.27
CA ASP A 517 -0.25 -0.61 -1.31
C ASP A 517 0.27 -1.57 -2.41
N TYR A 518 0.25 -2.88 -2.15
CA TYR A 518 0.74 -3.92 -3.05
C TYR A 518 -0.41 -4.55 -3.84
N ASP A 519 -1.37 -5.11 -3.11
CA ASP A 519 -2.55 -5.81 -3.62
C ASP A 519 -3.77 -5.51 -2.72
N SER A 520 -4.21 -6.45 -1.89
CA SER A 520 -5.33 -6.35 -0.95
C SER A 520 -4.87 -6.55 0.49
N ALA A 521 -5.65 -6.15 1.50
CA ALA A 521 -5.31 -6.43 2.89
C ALA A 521 -5.20 -7.94 3.16
N LEU A 522 -4.46 -8.30 4.21
CA LEU A 522 -4.55 -9.65 4.77
C LEU A 522 -5.92 -9.83 5.45
N ASN A 523 -6.45 -11.05 5.41
CA ASN A 523 -7.69 -11.46 6.09
C ASN A 523 -7.44 -11.78 7.57
N ILE A 524 -6.97 -10.77 8.31
CA ILE A 524 -6.54 -10.86 9.72
C ILE A 524 -7.65 -11.39 10.63
N ARG A 525 -8.91 -11.01 10.41
CA ARG A 525 -10.06 -11.49 11.19
C ARG A 525 -10.25 -13.00 11.02
N GLU A 526 -10.20 -13.49 9.78
CA GLU A 526 -10.33 -14.92 9.50
C GLU A 526 -9.12 -15.71 10.01
N MET A 527 -7.90 -15.18 9.84
CA MET A 527 -6.70 -15.80 10.41
C MET A 527 -6.83 -16.00 11.92
N LYS A 528 -7.37 -15.03 12.65
CA LYS A 528 -7.64 -15.16 14.08
C LYS A 528 -8.65 -16.27 14.39
N LYS A 529 -9.72 -16.38 13.59
CA LYS A 529 -10.74 -17.43 13.73
C LYS A 529 -10.13 -18.82 13.50
N ILE A 530 -9.36 -19.01 12.43
CA ILE A 530 -8.69 -20.28 12.12
C ILE A 530 -7.65 -20.63 13.20
N ALA A 531 -6.91 -19.65 13.74
CA ALA A 531 -5.97 -19.87 14.84
C ALA A 531 -6.65 -20.47 16.07
N LEU A 532 -7.85 -19.98 16.41
CA LEU A 532 -8.65 -20.56 17.49
C LEU A 532 -9.10 -21.97 17.14
N GLU A 533 -9.76 -22.17 15.99
CA GLU A 533 -10.32 -23.46 15.59
C GLU A 533 -9.27 -24.58 15.55
N LYS A 534 -8.09 -24.31 15.01
CA LYS A 534 -7.00 -25.30 14.90
C LYS A 534 -6.12 -25.41 16.15
N GLY A 535 -5.96 -24.32 16.90
CA GLY A 535 -5.08 -24.26 18.08
C GLY A 535 -5.76 -24.73 19.36
N TRP A 536 -7.10 -24.71 19.44
CA TRP A 536 -7.84 -24.85 20.69
C TRP A 536 -7.62 -26.20 21.40
N GLU A 537 -7.63 -27.32 20.67
CA GLU A 537 -7.48 -28.64 21.28
C GLU A 537 -6.14 -28.80 22.01
N ALA A 538 -5.04 -28.38 21.38
CA ALA A 538 -3.71 -28.42 21.98
C ALA A 538 -3.58 -27.40 23.11
N TYR A 539 -4.03 -26.16 22.87
CA TYR A 539 -3.96 -25.08 23.83
C TYR A 539 -4.72 -25.39 25.13
N SER A 540 -5.95 -25.91 25.03
CA SER A 540 -6.78 -26.26 26.19
C SER A 540 -6.20 -27.41 27.03
N LYS A 541 -5.47 -28.36 26.42
CA LYS A 541 -4.76 -29.43 27.14
C LYS A 541 -3.54 -28.93 27.91
N ARG A 542 -2.82 -27.94 27.36
CA ARG A 542 -1.65 -27.31 28.01
C ARG A 542 -2.06 -26.24 29.03
N TRP A 543 -3.18 -25.58 28.80
CA TRP A 543 -3.66 -24.53 29.68
C TRP A 543 -4.08 -25.11 31.03
N HIS A 544 -3.67 -24.42 32.10
CA HIS A 544 -4.09 -24.71 33.45
C HIS A 544 -4.52 -23.40 34.11
N LYS A 545 -5.46 -23.47 35.04
CA LYS A 545 -5.84 -22.32 35.86
C LYS A 545 -4.58 -21.71 36.50
N PRO A 546 -4.30 -20.40 36.33
CA PRO A 546 -3.08 -19.79 36.84
C PRO A 546 -2.89 -19.97 38.35
N ALA A 547 -1.66 -20.29 38.76
CA ALA A 547 -1.31 -20.43 40.18
C ALA A 547 -1.55 -19.13 40.94
N GLY A 548 -2.14 -19.24 42.13
CA GLY A 548 -2.53 -18.09 42.97
C GLY A 548 -3.80 -17.36 42.54
N SER A 549 -4.61 -17.96 41.65
CA SER A 549 -5.95 -17.46 41.32
C SER A 549 -6.87 -17.42 42.54
N GLY A 550 -7.25 -16.21 42.94
CA GLY A 550 -8.10 -15.93 44.11
C GLY A 550 -7.34 -15.50 45.37
N GLU A 551 -6.00 -15.43 45.33
CA GLU A 551 -5.17 -15.03 46.48
C GLU A 551 -5.04 -13.52 46.65
N LYS A 552 -5.38 -12.74 45.61
CA LYS A 552 -5.36 -11.27 45.63
C LYS A 552 -6.71 -10.67 46.01
N HIS A 553 -6.68 -9.35 46.25
CA HIS A 553 -7.88 -8.59 46.58
C HIS A 553 -9.01 -8.82 45.56
N PRO A 554 -10.24 -9.05 46.04
CA PRO A 554 -11.36 -9.35 45.16
C PRO A 554 -11.78 -8.13 44.35
N VAL A 555 -12.23 -8.40 43.12
CA VAL A 555 -12.68 -7.39 42.16
C VAL A 555 -14.13 -7.65 41.76
N ALA A 556 -14.97 -6.62 41.83
CA ALA A 556 -16.32 -6.63 41.31
C ALA A 556 -16.33 -6.01 39.91
N VAL A 557 -17.01 -6.65 38.96
CA VAL A 557 -17.24 -6.11 37.62
C VAL A 557 -18.74 -6.02 37.40
N ILE A 558 -19.28 -4.84 37.12
CA ILE A 558 -20.72 -4.64 36.86
C ILE A 558 -20.93 -4.64 35.34
N GLY A 559 -21.69 -5.62 34.84
CA GLY A 559 -21.92 -5.90 33.43
C GLY A 559 -21.01 -7.03 32.91
N ALA A 560 -21.60 -8.03 32.28
CA ALA A 560 -20.93 -9.18 31.68
C ALA A 560 -20.89 -9.11 30.13
N GLY A 561 -20.88 -7.89 29.56
CA GLY A 561 -20.57 -7.66 28.15
C GLY A 561 -19.08 -7.79 27.82
N PRO A 562 -18.64 -7.51 26.58
CA PRO A 562 -17.24 -7.70 26.15
C PRO A 562 -16.19 -7.02 27.04
N ALA A 563 -16.45 -5.79 27.51
CA ALA A 563 -15.56 -5.10 28.43
C ALA A 563 -15.44 -5.83 29.79
N GLY A 564 -16.58 -6.23 30.37
CA GLY A 564 -16.60 -6.92 31.65
C GLY A 564 -15.97 -8.30 31.60
N LEU A 565 -16.26 -9.08 30.55
CA LEU A 565 -15.64 -10.37 30.28
C LEU A 565 -14.11 -10.24 30.13
N SER A 566 -13.64 -9.24 29.37
CA SER A 566 -12.21 -8.95 29.23
C SER A 566 -11.55 -8.59 30.56
N ALA A 567 -12.17 -7.71 31.35
CA ALA A 567 -11.66 -7.34 32.67
C ALA A 567 -11.57 -8.58 33.59
N GLY A 568 -12.62 -9.41 33.59
CA GLY A 568 -12.67 -10.67 34.32
C GLY A 568 -11.53 -11.60 33.95
N TYR A 569 -11.32 -11.83 32.65
CA TYR A 569 -10.25 -12.67 32.13
C TYR A 569 -8.86 -12.23 32.61
N PHE A 570 -8.47 -10.97 32.36
CA PHE A 570 -7.11 -10.51 32.66
C PHE A 570 -6.83 -10.43 34.17
N LEU A 571 -7.81 -10.02 34.97
CA LEU A 571 -7.65 -9.95 36.43
C LEU A 571 -7.63 -11.33 37.09
N ALA A 572 -8.50 -12.26 36.66
CA ALA A 572 -8.48 -13.64 37.14
C ALA A 572 -7.17 -14.33 36.76
N ARG A 573 -6.67 -14.10 35.54
CA ARG A 573 -5.37 -14.62 35.08
C ARG A 573 -4.21 -14.11 35.93
N ALA A 574 -4.31 -12.90 36.47
CA ALA A 574 -3.28 -12.30 37.32
C ALA A 574 -3.37 -12.70 38.81
N GLY A 575 -4.42 -13.40 39.23
CA GLY A 575 -4.57 -13.91 40.60
C GLY A 575 -5.74 -13.32 41.41
N HIS A 576 -6.55 -12.43 40.83
CA HIS A 576 -7.67 -11.82 41.56
C HIS A 576 -8.89 -12.75 41.61
N ALA A 577 -9.61 -12.75 42.74
CA ALA A 577 -10.96 -13.30 42.80
C ALA A 577 -11.92 -12.33 42.15
N VAL A 578 -12.51 -12.70 41.01
CA VAL A 578 -13.38 -11.80 40.23
C VAL A 578 -14.81 -12.30 40.19
N THR A 579 -15.76 -11.40 40.47
CA THR A 579 -17.20 -11.63 40.30
C THR A 579 -17.78 -10.61 39.32
N LEU A 580 -18.42 -11.10 38.26
CA LEU A 580 -19.20 -10.31 37.31
C LEU A 580 -20.67 -10.31 37.74
N PHE A 581 -21.22 -9.12 37.96
CA PHE A 581 -22.63 -8.89 38.27
C PHE A 581 -23.36 -8.48 37.00
N GLU A 582 -24.28 -9.31 36.53
CA GLU A 582 -25.03 -9.13 35.29
C GLU A 582 -26.52 -9.00 35.59
N ARG A 583 -27.19 -8.03 34.96
CA ARG A 583 -28.62 -7.80 35.15
C ARG A 583 -29.47 -8.80 34.37
N GLU A 584 -28.97 -9.27 33.23
CA GLU A 584 -29.64 -10.23 32.37
C GLU A 584 -29.44 -11.66 32.90
N ALA A 585 -30.07 -12.64 32.25
CA ALA A 585 -29.97 -14.06 32.61
C ALA A 585 -28.71 -14.74 32.05
N ASP A 586 -27.97 -14.06 31.17
CA ASP A 586 -26.81 -14.58 30.45
C ASP A 586 -25.70 -13.53 30.31
N ALA A 587 -24.47 -14.00 30.05
CA ALA A 587 -23.32 -13.14 29.77
C ALA A 587 -23.19 -12.87 28.25
N GLY A 588 -22.32 -11.92 27.90
CA GLY A 588 -22.00 -11.49 26.53
C GLY A 588 -22.68 -10.20 26.09
N GLY A 589 -23.64 -9.67 26.87
CA GLY A 589 -24.21 -8.34 26.68
C GLY A 589 -24.81 -8.13 25.27
N VAL A 590 -24.43 -7.05 24.60
CA VAL A 590 -24.88 -6.70 23.23
C VAL A 590 -24.60 -7.84 22.24
N VAL A 591 -23.50 -8.58 22.39
CA VAL A 591 -23.15 -9.66 21.46
C VAL A 591 -24.11 -10.84 21.55
N SER A 592 -24.53 -11.23 22.75
CA SER A 592 -25.49 -12.32 22.96
C SER A 592 -26.93 -11.90 22.67
N ASN A 593 -27.29 -10.68 23.07
CA ASN A 593 -28.68 -10.25 23.16
C ASN A 593 -29.15 -9.41 21.97
N ILE A 594 -28.26 -8.72 21.27
CA ILE A 594 -28.62 -7.73 20.23
C ILE A 594 -28.07 -8.12 18.86
N ILE A 595 -26.80 -8.53 18.75
CA ILE A 595 -26.21 -8.88 17.45
C ILE A 595 -26.93 -10.12 16.88
N PRO A 596 -27.38 -10.08 15.61
CA PRO A 596 -28.10 -11.21 15.02
C PRO A 596 -27.27 -12.50 14.92
N ARG A 597 -27.92 -13.66 15.08
CA ARG A 597 -27.25 -14.97 15.01
C ARG A 597 -26.60 -15.31 13.65
N PHE A 598 -27.00 -14.64 12.57
CA PHE A 598 -26.36 -14.82 11.26
C PHE A 598 -24.99 -14.12 11.16
N ARG A 599 -24.66 -13.22 12.09
CA ARG A 599 -23.35 -12.57 12.19
C ARG A 599 -22.35 -13.41 12.99
N ILE A 600 -22.83 -14.06 14.04
CA ILE A 600 -22.02 -14.86 14.96
C ILE A 600 -22.86 -16.01 15.56
N PRO A 601 -22.36 -17.26 15.53
CA PRO A 601 -23.01 -18.38 16.20
C PRO A 601 -23.03 -18.23 17.72
N ARG A 602 -24.06 -18.76 18.40
CA ARG A 602 -24.15 -18.70 19.87
C ARG A 602 -23.03 -19.46 20.55
N GLU A 603 -22.64 -20.57 19.95
CA GLU A 603 -21.58 -21.46 20.42
C GLU A 603 -20.23 -20.73 20.43
N ALA A 604 -19.99 -19.84 19.45
CA ALA A 604 -18.79 -19.02 19.40
C ALA A 604 -18.74 -18.01 20.55
N ILE A 605 -19.87 -17.41 20.94
CA ILE A 605 -19.96 -16.51 22.09
C ILE A 605 -19.75 -17.29 23.39
N GLN A 606 -20.46 -18.42 23.53
CA GLN A 606 -20.41 -19.25 24.72
C GLN A 606 -19.01 -19.82 24.97
N HIS A 607 -18.27 -20.17 23.92
CA HIS A 607 -16.88 -20.61 24.02
C HIS A 607 -15.99 -19.64 24.81
N ASP A 608 -16.02 -18.35 24.48
CA ASP A 608 -15.23 -17.34 25.18
C ASP A 608 -15.70 -17.18 26.64
N ILE A 609 -17.01 -17.20 26.88
CA ILE A 609 -17.61 -17.11 28.24
C ILE A 609 -17.16 -18.29 29.11
N ASP A 610 -17.24 -19.52 28.57
CA ASP A 610 -16.85 -20.74 29.27
C ASP A 610 -15.36 -20.75 29.61
N PHE A 611 -14.51 -20.30 28.68
CA PHE A 611 -13.09 -20.21 28.95
C PHE A 611 -12.77 -19.18 30.04
N ILE A 612 -13.49 -18.07 30.08
CA ILE A 612 -13.37 -17.07 31.15
C ILE A 612 -13.85 -17.64 32.49
N ALA A 613 -14.97 -18.38 32.51
CA ALA A 613 -15.43 -19.07 33.70
C ALA A 613 -14.37 -20.08 34.21
N ALA A 614 -13.71 -20.80 33.30
CA ALA A 614 -12.64 -21.73 33.64
C ALA A 614 -11.44 -21.05 34.33
N HIS A 615 -11.17 -19.77 34.05
CA HIS A 615 -10.16 -18.97 34.77
C HIS A 615 -10.54 -18.67 36.23
N GLY A 616 -11.74 -19.05 36.67
CA GLY A 616 -12.25 -18.86 38.03
C GLY A 616 -13.09 -17.60 38.20
N VAL A 617 -13.52 -16.97 37.10
CA VAL A 617 -14.46 -15.84 37.14
C VAL A 617 -15.84 -16.35 37.54
N LYS A 618 -16.45 -15.69 38.53
CA LYS A 618 -17.83 -15.99 38.97
C LYS A 618 -18.82 -15.06 38.30
N PHE A 619 -19.99 -15.59 37.94
CA PHE A 619 -21.09 -14.82 37.37
C PHE A 619 -22.26 -14.80 38.35
N GLU A 620 -22.78 -13.60 38.63
CA GLU A 620 -24.01 -13.37 39.37
C GLU A 620 -25.04 -12.73 38.44
N TYR A 621 -25.88 -13.56 37.84
CA TYR A 621 -26.96 -13.15 36.93
C TYR A 621 -28.18 -12.63 37.69
N GLY A 622 -28.99 -11.78 37.04
CA GLY A 622 -30.16 -11.17 37.66
C GLY A 622 -29.81 -10.31 38.89
N CYS A 623 -28.64 -9.67 38.91
CA CYS A 623 -28.16 -8.94 40.07
C CYS A 623 -29.12 -7.82 40.51
N ARG A 624 -29.13 -7.49 41.80
CA ARG A 624 -30.10 -6.55 42.38
C ARG A 624 -29.95 -5.15 41.76
N LYS A 625 -31.08 -4.49 41.46
CA LYS A 625 -31.11 -3.13 40.88
C LYS A 625 -30.61 -2.03 41.81
N ASP A 626 -30.55 -2.31 43.12
CA ASP A 626 -30.04 -1.40 44.16
C ASP A 626 -28.54 -1.61 44.45
N LEU A 627 -27.82 -2.37 43.62
CA LEU A 627 -26.37 -2.53 43.74
C LEU A 627 -25.70 -1.15 43.63
N THR A 628 -24.80 -0.82 44.55
CA THR A 628 -24.01 0.42 44.54
C THR A 628 -22.54 0.11 44.79
N ILE A 629 -21.66 1.04 44.43
CA ILE A 629 -20.22 0.94 44.72
C ILE A 629 -19.97 0.74 46.22
N ASP A 630 -20.71 1.45 47.07
CA ASP A 630 -20.52 1.40 48.52
C ASP A 630 -20.92 0.03 49.09
N LEU A 631 -21.97 -0.60 48.57
CA LEU A 631 -22.35 -1.96 48.92
C LEU A 631 -21.29 -2.99 48.51
N LEU A 632 -20.72 -2.85 47.30
CA LEU A 632 -19.66 -3.72 46.83
C LEU A 632 -18.39 -3.58 47.70
N HIS A 633 -18.03 -2.37 48.10
CA HIS A 633 -16.93 -2.16 49.05
C HIS A 633 -17.22 -2.79 50.43
N GLN A 634 -18.47 -2.69 50.93
CA GLN A 634 -18.88 -3.36 52.18
C GLN A 634 -18.82 -4.89 52.09
N GLN A 635 -19.05 -5.45 50.90
CA GLN A 635 -18.87 -6.89 50.62
C GLN A 635 -17.39 -7.30 50.48
N GLY A 636 -16.45 -6.36 50.60
CA GLY A 636 -15.02 -6.62 50.62
C GLY A 636 -14.31 -6.48 49.27
N PHE A 637 -15.01 -6.09 48.21
CA PHE A 637 -14.40 -5.81 46.91
C PHE A 637 -13.51 -4.55 47.00
N LYS A 638 -12.22 -4.68 46.69
CA LYS A 638 -11.28 -3.54 46.72
C LYS A 638 -11.36 -2.69 45.47
N TYR A 639 -11.59 -3.34 44.33
CA TYR A 639 -11.68 -2.72 43.02
C TYR A 639 -13.06 -2.97 42.41
N VAL A 640 -13.60 -1.95 41.74
CA VAL A 640 -14.88 -2.04 41.03
C VAL A 640 -14.69 -1.55 39.59
N CYS A 641 -15.00 -2.39 38.62
CA CYS A 641 -15.03 -2.01 37.20
C CYS A 641 -16.48 -2.00 36.70
N ILE A 642 -16.92 -0.92 36.05
CA ILE A 642 -18.30 -0.75 35.61
C ILE A 642 -18.34 -0.71 34.08
N GLY A 643 -18.97 -1.71 33.49
CA GLY A 643 -19.11 -1.90 32.04
C GLY A 643 -20.55 -2.23 31.66
N ILE A 644 -21.50 -1.39 32.06
CA ILE A 644 -22.94 -1.58 31.81
C ILE A 644 -23.38 -1.24 30.37
N GLY A 645 -22.45 -0.78 29.52
CA GLY A 645 -22.70 -0.47 28.12
C GLY A 645 -23.48 0.84 27.88
N ALA A 646 -23.99 0.98 26.66
CA ALA A 646 -24.84 2.09 26.22
C ALA A 646 -26.10 1.51 25.56
N ASP A 647 -27.20 1.48 26.31
CA ASP A 647 -28.46 0.85 25.91
C ASP A 647 -29.65 1.82 25.92
N LYS A 648 -29.41 3.10 26.24
CA LYS A 648 -30.44 4.13 26.24
C LYS A 648 -30.67 4.62 24.81
N ASN A 649 -31.75 4.14 24.20
CA ASN A 649 -32.07 4.44 22.82
C ASN A 649 -32.61 5.86 22.63
N ASN A 650 -32.04 6.58 21.66
CA ASN A 650 -32.61 7.84 21.18
C ASN A 650 -33.80 7.51 20.28
N GLY A 651 -35.02 7.69 20.78
CA GLY A 651 -36.20 7.58 19.93
C GLY A 651 -36.24 8.72 18.91
N LEU A 652 -36.55 8.41 17.65
CA LEU A 652 -36.97 9.44 16.69
C LEU A 652 -38.45 9.77 16.97
N SER A 653 -38.74 11.04 17.24
CA SER A 653 -40.14 11.48 17.36
C SER A 653 -40.68 11.77 15.97
N LEU A 654 -41.44 10.82 15.42
CA LEU A 654 -42.21 11.04 14.20
C LEU A 654 -43.59 11.62 14.57
N ALA A 655 -44.02 12.65 13.86
CA ALA A 655 -45.40 13.12 13.93
C ALA A 655 -46.35 12.05 13.35
N GLY A 656 -47.65 12.16 13.60
CA GLY A 656 -48.65 11.21 13.08
C GLY A 656 -49.17 10.26 14.16
N ASP A 657 -50.06 9.35 13.75
CA ASP A 657 -50.87 8.49 14.63
C ASP A 657 -50.52 7.00 14.53
N ASN A 658 -49.63 6.60 13.64
CA ASN A 658 -49.17 5.22 13.56
C ASN A 658 -48.15 4.91 14.67
N ARG A 659 -48.40 3.81 15.40
CA ARG A 659 -47.60 3.40 16.56
C ARG A 659 -46.68 2.21 16.26
N ASN A 660 -46.65 1.71 15.03
CA ASN A 660 -45.79 0.60 14.63
C ASN A 660 -44.34 1.04 14.40
N ILE A 661 -43.75 1.64 15.44
CA ILE A 661 -42.41 2.19 15.46
C ILE A 661 -41.62 1.41 16.52
N LEU A 662 -40.68 0.59 16.07
CA LEU A 662 -39.84 -0.21 16.93
C LEU A 662 -38.46 0.44 17.10
N LYS A 663 -37.89 0.28 18.29
CA LYS A 663 -36.50 0.67 18.54
C LYS A 663 -35.57 -0.47 18.14
N SER A 664 -34.42 -0.13 17.57
CA SER A 664 -33.40 -1.09 17.10
C SER A 664 -33.12 -2.23 18.09
N PHE A 665 -32.76 -1.91 19.33
CA PHE A 665 -32.36 -2.93 20.32
C PHE A 665 -33.51 -3.81 20.78
N ASP A 666 -34.72 -3.25 20.92
CA ASP A 666 -35.92 -4.03 21.27
C ASP A 666 -36.27 -5.01 20.15
N PHE A 667 -36.32 -4.52 18.90
CA PHE A 667 -36.57 -5.34 17.73
C PHE A 667 -35.56 -6.48 17.60
N LEU A 668 -34.26 -6.17 17.64
CA LEU A 668 -33.20 -7.17 17.49
C LEU A 668 -33.21 -8.21 18.62
N ARG A 669 -33.49 -7.78 19.85
CA ARG A 669 -33.61 -8.70 21.00
C ARG A 669 -34.74 -9.70 20.80
N ARG A 670 -35.93 -9.22 20.45
CA ARG A 670 -37.12 -10.06 20.20
C ARG A 670 -36.89 -11.01 19.02
N PHE A 671 -36.26 -10.51 17.94
CA PHE A 671 -35.85 -11.32 16.80
C PHE A 671 -34.90 -12.45 17.24
N ASN A 672 -33.88 -12.13 18.04
CA ASN A 672 -32.92 -13.10 18.54
C ASN A 672 -33.52 -14.12 19.53
N GLN A 673 -34.61 -13.77 20.22
CA GLN A 673 -35.38 -14.68 21.07
C GLN A 673 -36.31 -15.61 20.27
N GLY A 674 -36.47 -15.36 18.96
CA GLY A 674 -37.37 -16.13 18.10
C GLY A 674 -38.84 -15.77 18.32
N GLU A 675 -39.13 -14.57 18.82
CA GLU A 675 -40.50 -14.09 18.94
C GLU A 675 -41.14 -13.93 17.56
N THR A 676 -42.46 -14.14 17.50
CA THR A 676 -43.24 -13.78 16.30
C THR A 676 -43.40 -12.27 16.25
N LEU A 677 -42.88 -11.66 15.18
CA LEU A 677 -42.89 -10.21 14.95
C LEU A 677 -43.80 -9.89 13.76
N GLU A 678 -44.87 -9.15 14.01
CA GLU A 678 -45.81 -8.70 12.97
C GLU A 678 -45.35 -7.37 12.38
N MET A 679 -44.55 -7.45 11.31
CA MET A 679 -43.91 -6.28 10.69
C MET A 679 -44.64 -5.76 9.44
N GLY A 680 -45.60 -6.52 8.89
CA GLY A 680 -46.19 -6.26 7.59
C GLY A 680 -45.26 -6.66 6.42
N GLN A 681 -45.55 -6.15 5.23
CA GLN A 681 -44.81 -6.45 3.99
C GLN A 681 -43.67 -5.46 3.74
N GLU A 682 -43.88 -4.18 4.05
CA GLU A 682 -42.93 -3.10 3.77
C GLU A 682 -42.38 -2.50 5.07
N VAL A 683 -41.08 -2.69 5.32
CA VAL A 683 -40.41 -2.18 6.53
C VAL A 683 -39.42 -1.09 6.17
N VAL A 684 -39.46 0.03 6.91
CA VAL A 684 -38.47 1.11 6.80
C VAL A 684 -37.55 1.13 8.02
N VAL A 685 -36.24 1.14 7.79
CA VAL A 685 -35.22 1.31 8.83
C VAL A 685 -34.60 2.70 8.71
N ILE A 686 -34.67 3.50 9.77
CA ILE A 686 -34.14 4.87 9.79
C ILE A 686 -32.76 4.86 10.44
N GLY A 687 -31.74 5.24 9.66
CA GLY A 687 -30.33 5.23 10.07
C GLY A 687 -29.44 4.52 9.05
N ALA A 688 -28.12 4.57 9.23
CA ALA A 688 -27.18 3.91 8.32
C ALA A 688 -25.90 3.44 9.04
N GLY A 689 -25.98 3.17 10.35
CA GLY A 689 -24.90 2.52 11.11
C GLY A 689 -25.02 1.00 11.08
N ASN A 690 -24.05 0.28 11.68
CA ASN A 690 -24.06 -1.20 11.72
C ASN A 690 -25.38 -1.76 12.27
N THR A 691 -25.92 -1.16 13.34
CA THR A 691 -27.22 -1.55 13.90
C THR A 691 -28.38 -1.40 12.89
N ALA A 692 -28.33 -0.41 12.00
CA ALA A 692 -29.35 -0.25 10.96
C ALA A 692 -29.25 -1.37 9.91
N MET A 693 -28.03 -1.78 9.55
CA MET A 693 -27.79 -2.92 8.65
C MET A 693 -28.29 -4.22 9.29
N ASP A 694 -27.96 -4.47 10.56
CA ASP A 694 -28.45 -5.62 11.32
C ASP A 694 -29.98 -5.64 11.38
N CYS A 695 -30.62 -4.50 11.68
CA CYS A 695 -32.08 -4.39 11.71
C CYS A 695 -32.70 -4.70 10.35
N ALA A 696 -32.14 -4.16 9.27
CA ALA A 696 -32.67 -4.35 7.93
C ALA A 696 -32.58 -5.82 7.48
N ARG A 697 -31.43 -6.45 7.73
CA ARG A 697 -31.18 -7.86 7.40
C ARG A 697 -31.99 -8.82 8.27
N ALA A 698 -32.18 -8.50 9.55
CA ALA A 698 -33.07 -9.26 10.43
C ALA A 698 -34.53 -9.13 9.99
N ALA A 699 -35.00 -7.91 9.67
CA ALA A 699 -36.36 -7.68 9.18
C ALA A 699 -36.64 -8.46 7.90
N LYS A 700 -35.66 -8.52 6.98
CA LYS A 700 -35.77 -9.28 5.73
C LYS A 700 -35.95 -10.80 5.93
N ARG A 701 -35.55 -11.32 7.10
CA ARG A 701 -35.67 -12.73 7.47
C ARG A 701 -36.99 -13.05 8.21
N ILE A 702 -37.83 -12.05 8.49
CA ILE A 702 -39.12 -12.26 9.14
C ILE A 702 -40.16 -12.70 8.09
N PRO A 703 -40.89 -13.80 8.33
CA PRO A 703 -41.96 -14.23 7.42
C PRO A 703 -42.98 -13.13 7.17
N GLY A 704 -43.32 -12.89 5.90
CA GLY A 704 -44.28 -11.86 5.49
C GLY A 704 -43.64 -10.55 5.02
N VAL A 705 -42.39 -10.26 5.38
CA VAL A 705 -41.67 -9.06 4.92
C VAL A 705 -41.17 -9.26 3.49
N SER A 706 -41.72 -8.51 2.54
CA SER A 706 -41.34 -8.58 1.13
C SER A 706 -40.31 -7.52 0.75
N GLN A 707 -40.33 -6.35 1.40
CA GLN A 707 -39.43 -5.23 1.12
C GLN A 707 -38.91 -4.57 2.39
N VAL A 708 -37.60 -4.31 2.42
CA VAL A 708 -36.96 -3.54 3.49
C VAL A 708 -36.21 -2.38 2.86
N THR A 709 -36.41 -1.17 3.38
CA THR A 709 -35.76 0.04 2.89
C THR A 709 -35.03 0.76 4.02
N ILE A 710 -33.73 0.98 3.85
CA ILE A 710 -32.94 1.88 4.70
C ILE A 710 -33.14 3.32 4.21
N VAL A 711 -33.48 4.22 5.12
CA VAL A 711 -33.60 5.65 4.88
C VAL A 711 -32.54 6.40 5.67
N TYR A 712 -31.74 7.21 4.97
CA TYR A 712 -30.65 7.97 5.56
C TYR A 712 -30.57 9.40 5.04
N ARG A 713 -30.41 10.35 5.96
CA ARG A 713 -30.38 11.79 5.66
C ARG A 713 -29.12 12.29 4.94
N ARG A 714 -28.10 11.44 4.72
CA ARG A 714 -26.88 11.78 3.95
C ARG A 714 -26.67 10.81 2.79
N SER A 715 -25.57 10.96 2.05
CA SER A 715 -25.20 10.03 0.98
C SER A 715 -24.52 8.78 1.53
N MET A 716 -24.32 7.79 0.64
CA MET A 716 -23.55 6.57 0.92
C MET A 716 -22.14 6.87 1.44
N LYS A 717 -21.49 7.95 0.96
CA LYS A 717 -20.12 8.31 1.37
C LYS A 717 -20.03 8.71 2.85
N GLU A 718 -21.10 9.27 3.42
CA GLU A 718 -21.15 9.66 4.84
C GLU A 718 -21.86 8.62 5.72
N MET A 719 -22.03 7.38 5.22
CA MET A 719 -22.61 6.27 5.96
C MET A 719 -21.69 5.82 7.11
N PRO A 720 -22.19 5.71 8.36
CA PRO A 720 -21.37 5.23 9.48
C PRO A 720 -21.11 3.72 9.49
N ALA A 721 -21.94 2.91 8.83
CA ALA A 721 -21.75 1.48 8.78
C ALA A 721 -20.44 1.10 8.07
N TRP A 722 -19.81 0.00 8.52
CA TRP A 722 -18.67 -0.54 7.79
C TRP A 722 -19.12 -1.02 6.41
N HIS A 723 -18.21 -0.91 5.45
CA HIS A 723 -18.52 -1.21 4.05
C HIS A 723 -19.01 -2.65 3.87
N GLU A 724 -18.43 -3.61 4.59
CA GLU A 724 -18.87 -5.01 4.60
C GLU A 724 -20.35 -5.17 4.98
N GLU A 725 -20.83 -4.45 6.01
CA GLU A 725 -22.21 -4.54 6.47
C GLU A 725 -23.19 -4.04 5.41
N TYR A 726 -22.77 -3.00 4.69
CA TYR A 726 -23.54 -2.45 3.58
C TYR A 726 -23.61 -3.44 2.41
N LEU A 727 -22.48 -4.04 2.04
CA LEU A 727 -22.46 -5.03 0.96
C LEU A 727 -23.34 -6.24 1.29
N GLU A 728 -23.25 -6.78 2.51
CA GLU A 728 -24.11 -7.88 2.96
C GLU A 728 -25.60 -7.50 2.98
N ALA A 729 -25.95 -6.25 3.32
CA ALA A 729 -27.33 -5.77 3.25
C ALA A 729 -27.82 -5.64 1.80
N VAL A 730 -26.97 -5.20 0.88
CA VAL A 730 -27.27 -5.18 -0.56
C VAL A 730 -27.51 -6.59 -1.10
N GLU A 731 -26.69 -7.57 -0.71
CA GLU A 731 -26.86 -8.99 -1.07
C GLU A 731 -28.18 -9.57 -0.55
N ASP A 732 -28.61 -9.17 0.65
CA ASP A 732 -29.93 -9.50 1.20
C ASP A 732 -31.10 -8.75 0.52
N ASN A 733 -30.83 -7.98 -0.55
CA ASN A 733 -31.79 -7.16 -1.32
C ASN A 733 -32.45 -6.02 -0.52
N VAL A 734 -31.73 -5.44 0.44
CA VAL A 734 -32.15 -4.22 1.15
C VAL A 734 -32.06 -3.02 0.21
N GLN A 735 -33.12 -2.22 0.15
CA GLN A 735 -33.15 -0.98 -0.64
C GLN A 735 -32.60 0.19 0.15
N PHE A 736 -31.98 1.16 -0.54
CA PHE A 736 -31.41 2.35 0.10
C PHE A 736 -32.02 3.64 -0.46
N ARG A 737 -32.46 4.51 0.43
CA ARG A 737 -32.95 5.86 0.13
C ARG A 737 -32.06 6.88 0.84
N TRP A 738 -31.09 7.39 0.09
CA TRP A 738 -30.17 8.43 0.53
C TRP A 738 -30.83 9.81 0.51
N LEU A 739 -30.25 10.74 1.27
CA LEU A 739 -30.69 12.13 1.33
C LEU A 739 -32.18 12.30 1.67
N MET A 740 -32.67 11.51 2.62
CA MET A 740 -34.05 11.58 3.12
C MET A 740 -34.08 11.55 4.65
N ASP A 741 -34.85 12.47 5.26
CA ASP A 741 -35.03 12.56 6.71
C ASP A 741 -36.52 12.42 7.07
N PRO A 742 -36.98 11.28 7.64
CA PRO A 742 -38.38 11.07 7.98
C PRO A 742 -38.90 12.00 9.09
N GLU A 743 -40.11 12.56 8.92
CA GLU A 743 -40.71 13.52 9.86
C GLU A 743 -42.07 13.07 10.41
N ARG A 744 -42.84 12.27 9.64
CA ARG A 744 -44.22 11.90 9.99
C ARG A 744 -44.58 10.49 9.50
N PHE A 745 -45.28 9.71 10.33
CA PHE A 745 -45.81 8.38 10.03
C PHE A 745 -47.30 8.27 10.40
N ASP A 746 -48.15 8.11 9.39
CA ASP A 746 -49.61 8.12 9.51
C ASP A 746 -50.22 6.70 9.48
N ALA A 747 -51.44 6.56 10.02
CA ALA A 747 -52.12 5.27 10.19
C ALA A 747 -52.42 4.52 8.87
N ASP A 748 -52.38 5.21 7.73
CA ASP A 748 -52.52 4.63 6.39
C ASP A 748 -51.23 4.01 5.84
N GLY A 749 -50.13 4.04 6.62
CA GLY A 749 -48.81 3.56 6.20
C GLY A 749 -47.96 4.63 5.50
N SER A 750 -48.44 5.87 5.38
CA SER A 750 -47.69 6.96 4.76
C SER A 750 -46.56 7.46 5.67
N LEU A 751 -45.31 7.27 5.24
CA LEU A 751 -44.11 7.81 5.87
C LEU A 751 -43.60 9.03 5.06
N LYS A 752 -43.86 10.23 5.57
CA LYS A 752 -43.40 11.47 4.94
C LYS A 752 -41.97 11.80 5.36
N ALA A 753 -41.11 12.04 4.38
CA ALA A 753 -39.70 12.40 4.57
C ALA A 753 -39.33 13.68 3.81
N GLN A 754 -38.46 14.48 4.41
CA GLN A 754 -37.87 15.64 3.79
C GLN A 754 -36.70 15.22 2.90
N VAL A 755 -36.62 15.80 1.70
CA VAL A 755 -35.48 15.59 0.80
C VAL A 755 -34.34 16.50 1.25
N MET A 756 -33.17 15.91 1.42
CA MET A 756 -31.96 16.58 1.89
C MET A 756 -30.99 16.86 0.74
N GLU A 757 -30.11 17.81 0.95
CA GLU A 757 -28.89 18.01 0.18
C GLU A 757 -27.69 18.09 1.13
N LEU A 758 -26.48 17.90 0.60
CA LEU A 758 -25.28 18.02 1.41
C LEU A 758 -24.80 19.47 1.42
N GLY A 759 -24.79 20.09 2.61
CA GLY A 759 -24.14 21.37 2.85
C GLY A 759 -22.64 21.23 3.15
N GLU A 760 -22.10 22.24 3.83
CA GLU A 760 -20.70 22.26 4.26
C GLU A 760 -20.39 21.15 5.28
N PRO A 761 -19.13 20.65 5.32
CA PRO A 761 -18.63 19.75 6.36
C PRO A 761 -18.84 20.27 7.80
N ASP A 762 -19.11 19.36 8.73
CA ASP A 762 -19.05 19.62 10.17
C ASP A 762 -17.60 19.63 10.70
N SER A 763 -17.42 19.84 12.01
CA SER A 763 -16.09 19.84 12.64
C SER A 763 -15.37 18.49 12.58
N LYS A 764 -16.06 17.42 12.18
CA LYS A 764 -15.50 16.08 11.91
C LYS A 764 -15.31 15.83 10.42
N GLY A 765 -15.45 16.85 9.56
CA GLY A 765 -15.31 16.75 8.11
C GLY A 765 -16.50 16.11 7.39
N ARG A 766 -17.59 15.76 8.10
CA ARG A 766 -18.76 15.12 7.49
C ARG A 766 -19.76 16.16 7.02
N ARG A 767 -20.19 16.09 5.76
CA ARG A 767 -21.16 17.04 5.21
C ARG A 767 -22.48 17.04 5.99
N ARG A 768 -22.98 18.23 6.29
CA ARG A 768 -24.25 18.40 7.01
C ARG A 768 -25.42 18.18 6.06
N PRO A 769 -26.47 17.44 6.47
CA PRO A 769 -27.68 17.36 5.69
C PRO A 769 -28.48 18.67 5.87
N VAL A 770 -28.91 19.26 4.77
CA VAL A 770 -29.70 20.50 4.74
C VAL A 770 -31.03 20.22 4.03
N PRO A 771 -32.16 20.65 4.60
CA PRO A 771 -33.47 20.56 3.95
C PRO A 771 -33.52 21.28 2.60
N THR A 772 -34.04 20.61 1.57
CA THR A 772 -34.31 21.25 0.26
C THR A 772 -35.66 21.97 0.20
N GLY A 773 -36.52 21.77 1.22
CA GLY A 773 -37.91 22.23 1.22
C GLY A 773 -38.89 21.31 0.47
N HIS A 774 -38.39 20.28 -0.24
CA HIS A 774 -39.22 19.26 -0.88
C HIS A 774 -39.48 18.08 0.06
N THR A 775 -40.67 17.49 -0.02
CA THR A 775 -41.02 16.28 0.75
C THR A 775 -41.48 15.18 -0.18
N VAL A 776 -41.15 13.95 0.18
CA VAL A 776 -41.59 12.72 -0.50
C VAL A 776 -42.33 11.83 0.51
N THR A 777 -43.21 10.98 -0.01
CA THR A 777 -43.94 9.99 0.80
C THR A 777 -43.51 8.60 0.38
N LEU A 778 -43.13 7.78 1.37
CA LEU A 778 -42.88 6.35 1.24
C LEU A 778 -44.04 5.60 1.88
N HIS A 779 -44.32 4.38 1.45
CA HIS A 779 -45.21 3.49 2.16
C HIS A 779 -44.40 2.59 3.12
N ALA A 780 -44.93 2.33 4.30
CA ALA A 780 -44.34 1.44 5.29
C ALA A 780 -45.43 0.88 6.22
N ASP A 781 -45.40 -0.42 6.47
CA ASP A 781 -46.24 -1.08 7.48
C ASP A 781 -45.63 -0.96 8.88
N SER A 782 -44.30 -0.90 8.95
CA SER A 782 -43.51 -0.78 10.19
C SER A 782 -42.27 0.08 9.99
N VAL A 783 -41.88 0.79 11.06
CA VAL A 783 -40.65 1.59 11.09
C VAL A 783 -39.74 1.10 12.21
N ILE A 784 -38.44 0.93 11.92
CA ILE A 784 -37.40 0.65 12.92
C ILE A 784 -36.48 1.87 13.02
N THR A 785 -36.35 2.44 14.23
CA THR A 785 -35.43 3.57 14.47
C THR A 785 -34.07 3.05 14.95
N ALA A 786 -33.03 3.26 14.14
CA ALA A 786 -31.64 2.84 14.41
C ALA A 786 -30.70 4.06 14.37
N ILE A 787 -31.01 5.09 15.16
CA ILE A 787 -30.31 6.39 15.18
C ILE A 787 -29.25 6.52 16.30
N GLY A 788 -28.89 5.39 16.92
CA GLY A 788 -27.81 5.29 17.91
C GLY A 788 -28.28 5.23 19.36
N GLU A 789 -27.44 4.65 20.21
CA GLU A 789 -27.67 4.45 21.64
C GLU A 789 -26.80 5.39 22.49
N GLN A 790 -27.18 5.60 23.75
CA GLN A 790 -26.43 6.42 24.71
C GLN A 790 -26.20 5.67 26.04
N PRO A 791 -25.15 6.04 26.78
CA PRO A 791 -24.99 5.60 28.16
C PRO A 791 -26.14 6.09 29.05
N ASP A 792 -26.61 5.26 29.97
CA ASP A 792 -27.55 5.71 31.01
C ASP A 792 -26.80 6.42 32.15
N LEU A 793 -26.62 7.73 31.97
CA LEU A 793 -25.96 8.60 32.95
C LEU A 793 -26.70 8.63 34.31
N GLY A 794 -28.02 8.41 34.31
CA GLY A 794 -28.80 8.33 35.54
C GLY A 794 -28.49 7.05 36.32
N ALA A 795 -28.32 5.93 35.62
CA ALA A 795 -27.88 4.67 36.23
C ALA A 795 -26.46 4.79 36.81
N LEU A 796 -25.53 5.47 36.11
CA LEU A 796 -24.19 5.75 36.64
C LEU A 796 -24.23 6.58 37.94
N GLN A 797 -25.04 7.63 37.96
CA GLN A 797 -25.21 8.46 39.15
C GLN A 797 -25.78 7.64 40.31
N ALA A 798 -26.78 6.78 40.05
CA ALA A 798 -27.38 5.90 41.05
C ALA A 798 -26.40 4.86 41.61
N LEU A 799 -25.44 4.40 40.79
CA LEU A 799 -24.33 3.54 41.24
C LEU A 799 -23.33 4.25 42.15
N GLY A 800 -23.34 5.59 42.17
CA GLY A 800 -22.47 6.44 42.98
C GLY A 800 -21.30 7.06 42.21
N ILE A 801 -21.37 7.14 40.87
CA ILE A 801 -20.29 7.69 40.04
C ILE A 801 -20.29 9.23 40.08
N PRO A 802 -19.13 9.89 40.31
CA PRO A 802 -19.02 11.34 40.22
C PRO A 802 -19.23 11.84 38.79
N MET A 803 -20.18 12.77 38.62
CA MET A 803 -20.48 13.41 37.34
C MET A 803 -19.85 14.81 37.29
N GLY A 804 -19.40 15.22 36.10
CA GLY A 804 -18.92 16.55 35.79
C GLY A 804 -20.04 17.56 35.57
N ALA A 805 -19.68 18.83 35.40
CA ALA A 805 -20.64 19.92 35.17
C ALA A 805 -21.41 19.79 33.83
N ASP A 806 -20.86 19.04 32.88
CA ASP A 806 -21.47 18.69 31.59
C ASP A 806 -22.40 17.47 31.67
N GLY A 807 -22.55 16.89 32.87
CA GLY A 807 -23.37 15.70 33.10
C GLY A 807 -22.69 14.39 32.71
N TRP A 808 -21.44 14.38 32.25
CA TRP A 808 -20.67 13.17 31.95
C TRP A 808 -19.82 12.71 33.14
N PRO A 809 -19.52 11.40 33.29
CA PRO A 809 -18.72 10.91 34.41
C PRO A 809 -17.29 11.46 34.35
N LEU A 810 -16.73 11.81 35.51
CA LEU A 810 -15.34 12.25 35.64
C LEU A 810 -14.42 11.02 35.59
N VAL A 811 -13.81 10.75 34.43
CA VAL A 811 -12.95 9.58 34.19
C VAL A 811 -11.64 9.95 33.52
N SER A 812 -10.54 9.37 34.01
CA SER A 812 -9.22 9.46 33.39
C SER A 812 -9.20 8.72 32.05
N LYS A 813 -8.84 9.42 30.97
CA LYS A 813 -8.66 8.80 29.65
C LYS A 813 -7.46 7.84 29.59
N ILE A 814 -6.51 7.97 30.51
CA ILE A 814 -5.28 7.14 30.54
C ILE A 814 -5.53 5.85 31.31
N THR A 815 -6.13 5.94 32.50
CA THR A 815 -6.28 4.80 33.43
C THR A 815 -7.68 4.20 33.47
N ALA A 816 -8.66 4.88 32.87
CA ALA A 816 -10.09 4.58 33.01
C ALA A 816 -10.66 4.70 34.44
N GLU A 817 -9.87 5.22 35.39
CA GLU A 817 -10.31 5.43 36.78
C GLU A 817 -11.20 6.67 36.89
N THR A 818 -12.24 6.56 37.72
CA THR A 818 -13.16 7.66 38.01
C THR A 818 -12.61 8.59 39.09
N GLY A 819 -13.36 9.65 39.42
CA GLY A 819 -13.08 10.46 40.61
C GLY A 819 -13.18 9.69 41.95
N ARG A 820 -13.73 8.46 41.97
CA ARG A 820 -13.69 7.55 43.12
C ARG A 820 -12.51 6.60 42.99
N GLN A 821 -11.68 6.56 44.03
CA GLN A 821 -10.50 5.68 44.09
C GLN A 821 -10.88 4.20 43.90
N ASN A 822 -10.10 3.49 43.08
CA ASN A 822 -10.28 2.07 42.77
C ASN A 822 -11.57 1.71 42.01
N VAL A 823 -12.28 2.72 41.48
CA VAL A 823 -13.48 2.55 40.66
C VAL A 823 -13.18 2.97 39.23
N PHE A 824 -13.49 2.10 38.26
CA PHE A 824 -13.16 2.28 36.84
C PHE A 824 -14.41 2.19 35.97
N LEU A 825 -14.50 3.01 34.90
CA LEU A 825 -15.51 2.84 33.84
C LEU A 825 -14.86 2.22 32.60
N ILE A 826 -15.48 1.17 32.05
CA ILE A 826 -14.93 0.41 30.91
C ILE A 826 -15.99 0.18 29.83
N GLY A 827 -15.58 0.22 28.57
CA GLY A 827 -16.46 0.02 27.41
C GLY A 827 -17.39 1.21 27.15
N ASP A 828 -18.45 0.95 26.38
CA ASP A 828 -19.33 1.98 25.79
C ASP A 828 -19.93 2.98 26.80
N VAL A 829 -20.05 2.59 28.07
CA VAL A 829 -20.55 3.48 29.13
C VAL A 829 -19.67 4.72 29.34
N GLN A 830 -18.38 4.64 28.98
CA GLN A 830 -17.42 5.75 29.14
C GLN A 830 -17.60 6.85 28.09
N SER A 831 -17.89 6.48 26.84
CA SER A 831 -17.76 7.41 25.70
C SER A 831 -18.88 7.30 24.65
N GLY A 832 -19.85 6.40 24.87
CA GLY A 832 -20.88 6.02 23.90
C GLY A 832 -20.53 4.75 23.13
N PRO A 833 -21.46 4.25 22.30
CA PRO A 833 -21.28 3.02 21.53
C PRO A 833 -20.03 3.05 20.64
N SER A 834 -19.23 1.98 20.71
CA SER A 834 -18.01 1.80 19.91
C SER A 834 -17.93 0.36 19.38
N SER A 835 -16.74 -0.08 18.95
CA SER A 835 -16.51 -1.47 18.53
C SER A 835 -16.21 -2.40 19.71
N ILE A 836 -16.45 -3.70 19.52
CA ILE A 836 -16.20 -4.73 20.54
C ILE A 836 -14.74 -4.72 20.98
N VAL A 837 -13.80 -4.58 20.05
CA VAL A 837 -12.37 -4.57 20.38
C VAL A 837 -11.95 -3.28 21.11
N ALA A 838 -12.63 -2.15 20.85
CA ALA A 838 -12.44 -0.93 21.63
C ALA A 838 -12.90 -1.13 23.08
N ALA A 839 -14.04 -1.78 23.31
CA ALA A 839 -14.51 -2.12 24.65
C ALA A 839 -13.52 -3.04 25.41
N ILE A 840 -12.89 -4.00 24.71
CA ILE A 840 -11.80 -4.83 25.27
C ILE A 840 -10.58 -3.95 25.62
N SER A 841 -10.22 -2.97 24.77
CA SER A 841 -9.12 -2.03 25.03
C SER A 841 -9.37 -1.16 26.27
N ASP A 842 -10.60 -0.68 26.45
CA ASP A 842 -10.98 0.09 27.63
C ASP A 842 -10.83 -0.73 28.91
N ALA A 843 -11.29 -1.99 28.87
CA ALA A 843 -11.07 -2.95 29.95
C ALA A 843 -9.57 -3.15 30.24
N ARG A 844 -8.74 -3.28 29.19
CA ARG A 844 -7.28 -3.41 29.33
C ARG A 844 -6.64 -2.23 30.05
N ARG A 845 -7.06 -0.98 29.76
CA ARG A 845 -6.53 0.19 30.48
C ARG A 845 -6.81 0.10 31.98
N ALA A 846 -8.03 -0.28 32.35
CA ALA A 846 -8.41 -0.46 33.75
C ALA A 846 -7.63 -1.62 34.41
N THR A 847 -7.57 -2.79 33.75
CA THR A 847 -6.86 -3.95 34.32
C THR A 847 -5.37 -3.69 34.46
N ASP A 848 -4.72 -3.12 33.44
CA ASP A 848 -3.28 -2.84 33.47
C ASP A 848 -2.96 -1.83 34.60
N CYS A 849 -3.84 -0.86 34.86
CA CYS A 849 -3.73 0.06 36.00
C CYS A 849 -3.82 -0.68 37.36
N ILE A 850 -4.81 -1.56 37.53
CA ILE A 850 -4.98 -2.36 38.76
C ILE A 850 -3.75 -3.25 38.98
N LEU A 851 -3.29 -3.96 37.94
CA LEU A 851 -2.16 -4.87 38.03
C LEU A 851 -0.85 -4.15 38.36
N HIS A 852 -0.64 -2.96 37.78
CA HIS A 852 0.49 -2.12 38.12
C HIS A 852 0.50 -1.71 39.60
N ARG A 853 -0.66 -1.31 40.16
CA ARG A 853 -0.81 -0.98 41.60
C ARG A 853 -0.53 -2.16 42.51
N GLU A 854 -0.89 -3.34 42.07
CA GLU A 854 -0.72 -4.60 42.79
C GLU A 854 0.66 -5.25 42.55
N GLN A 855 1.61 -4.47 41.99
CA GLN A 855 3.00 -4.86 41.67
C GLN A 855 3.10 -6.19 40.91
N LYS A 856 2.11 -6.52 40.08
CA LYS A 856 2.18 -7.67 39.18
C LYS A 856 2.23 -7.17 37.74
N ALA A 857 3.32 -7.50 37.06
CA ALA A 857 3.24 -7.64 35.62
C ALA A 857 2.46 -8.94 35.31
N LEU A 858 1.63 -8.91 34.25
CA LEU A 858 1.34 -10.14 33.53
C LEU A 858 2.69 -10.76 33.14
N THR A 859 2.86 -12.08 33.25
CA THR A 859 4.12 -12.78 32.99
C THR A 859 4.83 -12.19 31.75
N PRO A 860 6.12 -11.79 31.87
CA PRO A 860 6.88 -11.25 30.74
C PRO A 860 6.89 -12.23 29.58
N ASP A 861 7.08 -11.71 28.38
CA ASP A 861 7.21 -12.53 27.18
C ASP A 861 8.39 -13.50 27.33
N THR A 862 8.11 -14.79 27.46
CA THR A 862 9.11 -15.85 27.52
C THR A 862 9.43 -16.43 26.15
N ASN A 863 8.70 -16.03 25.10
CA ASN A 863 9.02 -16.49 23.76
C ASN A 863 10.17 -15.62 23.24
N GLY A 864 11.26 -16.29 22.87
CA GLY A 864 12.34 -15.62 22.14
C GLY A 864 11.82 -14.99 20.85
N PRO A 865 12.55 -14.02 20.27
CA PRO A 865 12.15 -13.41 19.01
C PRO A 865 11.97 -14.51 17.94
N LEU A 866 10.89 -14.39 17.15
CA LEU A 866 10.68 -15.24 15.97
C LEU A 866 11.91 -15.14 15.06
N GLN A 867 12.35 -16.29 14.54
CA GLN A 867 13.47 -16.33 13.60
C GLN A 867 12.98 -15.91 12.21
N ILE A 868 13.25 -14.65 11.86
CA ILE A 868 12.79 -14.08 10.60
C ILE A 868 13.96 -13.85 9.66
N SER A 869 13.86 -14.43 8.47
CA SER A 869 14.78 -14.19 7.35
C SER A 869 14.37 -12.91 6.62
N ILE A 870 15.21 -11.89 6.68
CA ILE A 870 15.00 -10.64 5.92
C ILE A 870 14.88 -10.87 4.41
N ASN A 871 15.59 -11.87 3.88
CA ASN A 871 15.53 -12.24 2.48
C ASN A 871 14.13 -12.74 2.10
N ASP A 872 13.48 -13.46 3.00
CA ASP A 872 12.14 -13.99 2.78
C ASP A 872 11.15 -12.83 2.79
N VAL A 873 11.30 -11.87 3.73
CA VAL A 873 10.51 -10.63 3.75
C VAL A 873 10.66 -9.86 2.42
N TYR A 874 11.87 -9.70 1.89
CA TYR A 874 12.08 -9.04 0.59
C TYR A 874 11.46 -9.81 -0.57
N ALA A 875 11.55 -11.14 -0.60
CA ALA A 875 10.90 -11.97 -1.62
C ALA A 875 9.38 -11.77 -1.62
N ARG A 876 8.77 -11.69 -0.43
CA ARG A 876 7.32 -11.47 -0.28
C ARG A 876 6.86 -10.12 -0.83
N LYS A 877 7.71 -9.09 -0.87
CA LYS A 877 7.36 -7.76 -1.41
C LYS A 877 7.04 -7.77 -2.91
N GLY A 878 7.63 -8.68 -3.67
CA GLY A 878 7.29 -8.86 -5.08
C GLY A 878 5.95 -9.56 -5.27
N LEU A 879 5.56 -10.45 -4.34
CA LEU A 879 4.37 -11.29 -4.48
C LEU A 879 3.10 -10.44 -4.45
N ILE A 880 2.23 -10.63 -5.44
CA ILE A 880 0.84 -10.15 -5.43
C ILE A 880 -0.11 -11.32 -5.54
N GLN A 881 -1.27 -11.17 -4.90
CA GLN A 881 -2.32 -12.16 -4.91
C GLN A 881 -3.21 -12.02 -6.16
N LEU A 882 -3.00 -12.89 -7.15
CA LEU A 882 -3.85 -12.94 -8.36
C LEU A 882 -4.99 -13.97 -8.24
N ASN A 883 -4.77 -15.07 -7.51
CA ASN A 883 -5.69 -16.21 -7.44
C ASN A 883 -6.03 -16.55 -5.98
N PRO A 884 -6.94 -15.81 -5.33
CA PRO A 884 -7.23 -16.00 -3.91
C PRO A 884 -7.73 -17.42 -3.62
N VAL A 885 -7.19 -18.04 -2.56
CA VAL A 885 -7.69 -19.33 -2.07
C VAL A 885 -8.98 -19.09 -1.28
N ALA A 886 -9.96 -19.96 -1.49
CA ALA A 886 -11.23 -19.88 -0.78
C ALA A 886 -11.04 -20.15 0.74
N MET A 887 -11.73 -19.38 1.59
CA MET A 887 -11.52 -19.41 3.05
C MET A 887 -11.87 -20.78 3.67
N GLU A 888 -12.73 -21.55 3.01
CA GLU A 888 -13.10 -22.91 3.39
C GLU A 888 -11.91 -23.89 3.28
N GLN A 889 -10.93 -23.59 2.42
CA GLN A 889 -9.69 -24.36 2.28
C GLN A 889 -8.63 -23.88 3.28
N GLN A 890 -8.95 -23.99 4.57
CA GLN A 890 -8.23 -23.31 5.65
C GLN A 890 -6.70 -23.47 5.62
N ASP A 891 -6.15 -24.67 5.37
CA ASP A 891 -4.68 -24.84 5.31
C ASP A 891 -4.05 -24.04 4.18
N ALA A 892 -4.57 -24.18 2.96
CA ALA A 892 -4.05 -23.46 1.80
C ALA A 892 -4.26 -21.94 1.93
N PHE A 893 -5.39 -21.53 2.52
CA PHE A 893 -5.68 -20.13 2.82
C PHE A 893 -4.68 -19.54 3.82
N VAL A 894 -4.43 -20.22 4.94
CA VAL A 894 -3.44 -19.79 5.94
C VAL A 894 -2.04 -19.69 5.32
N MET A 895 -1.63 -20.68 4.53
CA MET A 895 -0.32 -20.65 3.86
C MET A 895 -0.22 -19.46 2.89
N GLN A 896 -1.27 -19.16 2.13
CA GLN A 896 -1.31 -18.01 1.23
C GLN A 896 -1.20 -16.69 2.00
N GLU A 897 -1.99 -16.49 3.06
CA GLU A 897 -1.96 -15.27 3.87
C GLU A 897 -0.63 -15.09 4.62
N ALA A 898 -0.06 -16.17 5.16
CA ALA A 898 1.25 -16.14 5.80
C ALA A 898 2.37 -15.79 4.81
N ALA A 899 2.35 -16.38 3.60
CA ALA A 899 3.30 -16.04 2.53
C ALA A 899 3.12 -14.59 2.03
N ARG A 900 1.94 -13.99 2.20
CA ARG A 900 1.70 -12.57 1.93
C ARG A 900 2.13 -11.68 3.09
N CYS A 901 2.18 -12.11 4.35
CA CYS A 901 2.53 -11.21 5.44
C CYS A 901 3.93 -10.61 5.28
N LEU A 902 4.01 -9.27 5.29
CA LEU A 902 5.26 -8.51 5.06
C LEU A 902 6.09 -8.30 6.33
N GLU A 903 5.59 -8.71 7.50
CA GLU A 903 6.33 -8.58 8.77
C GLU A 903 6.90 -7.16 8.97
N CYS A 904 6.05 -6.15 8.77
CA CYS A 904 6.46 -4.74 8.61
C CYS A 904 7.15 -4.11 9.83
N ASN A 905 7.00 -4.75 11.00
CA ASN A 905 7.71 -4.39 12.22
C ASN A 905 9.20 -4.81 12.21
N TYR A 906 9.62 -5.67 11.28
CA TYR A 906 11.02 -6.04 11.10
C TYR A 906 11.70 -5.24 10.00
N VAL A 907 11.08 -5.14 8.82
CA VAL A 907 11.58 -4.34 7.69
C VAL A 907 10.42 -3.80 6.86
N CYS A 908 10.19 -2.49 6.94
CA CYS A 908 9.22 -1.82 6.06
C CYS A 908 9.86 -1.50 4.69
N SER A 909 10.83 -0.60 4.66
CA SER A 909 11.58 -0.17 3.45
C SER A 909 10.74 0.20 2.22
N LYS A 910 9.46 0.53 2.37
CA LYS A 910 8.61 1.02 1.27
C LYS A 910 9.24 2.21 0.54
N CYS A 911 9.73 3.18 1.30
CA CYS A 911 10.39 4.38 0.76
C CYS A 911 11.67 4.08 -0.04
N VAL A 912 12.34 2.95 0.21
CA VAL A 912 13.49 2.45 -0.55
C VAL A 912 13.00 1.81 -1.84
N ASP A 913 11.99 0.94 -1.75
CA ASP A 913 11.43 0.20 -2.88
C ASP A 913 10.86 1.14 -3.96
N VAL A 914 10.14 2.19 -3.54
CA VAL A 914 9.43 3.13 -4.44
C VAL A 914 10.29 4.31 -4.90
N CYS A 915 11.51 4.46 -4.39
CA CYS A 915 12.38 5.56 -4.77
C CYS A 915 12.95 5.28 -6.17
N PRO A 916 12.52 6.02 -7.22
CA PRO A 916 13.00 5.73 -8.56
C PRO A 916 14.51 5.94 -8.68
N ASN A 917 15.08 6.90 -7.95
CA ASN A 917 16.50 7.29 -8.04
C ASN A 917 17.43 6.50 -7.11
N ARG A 918 16.88 5.59 -6.30
CA ARG A 918 17.61 4.87 -5.23
C ARG A 918 18.32 5.83 -4.24
N ALA A 919 17.66 6.95 -3.95
CA ALA A 919 18.09 7.96 -2.98
C ALA A 919 17.75 7.57 -1.53
N ASN A 920 16.77 6.71 -1.30
CA ASN A 920 16.55 6.10 0.01
C ASN A 920 17.21 4.73 0.03
N ILE A 921 17.93 4.41 1.11
CA ILE A 921 18.57 3.11 1.33
C ILE A 921 18.23 2.58 2.72
N SER A 922 18.46 1.29 2.94
CA SER A 922 18.30 0.63 4.23
C SER A 922 19.62 -0.01 4.64
N ILE A 923 20.17 0.36 5.80
CA ILE A 923 21.43 -0.20 6.31
C ILE A 923 21.24 -0.78 7.71
N ALA A 924 22.00 -1.81 8.06
CA ALA A 924 21.99 -2.36 9.42
C ALA A 924 22.72 -1.40 10.37
N VAL A 925 22.11 -1.08 11.52
CA VAL A 925 22.71 -0.20 12.53
C VAL A 925 22.58 -0.85 13.92
N PRO A 926 23.61 -1.58 14.38
CA PRO A 926 23.55 -2.31 15.65
C PRO A 926 23.30 -1.42 16.87
N GLY A 927 22.42 -1.87 17.76
CA GLY A 927 22.11 -1.20 19.02
C GLY A 927 20.94 -0.21 18.99
N LEU A 928 20.22 -0.14 17.86
CA LEU A 928 18.91 0.50 17.78
C LEU A 928 17.79 -0.54 17.90
N HIS A 929 16.54 -0.10 18.12
CA HIS A 929 15.39 -1.00 18.26
C HIS A 929 15.14 -1.75 16.95
N ASP A 930 15.09 -1.01 15.84
CA ASP A 930 15.01 -1.60 14.53
C ASP A 930 16.43 -1.92 14.03
N PRO A 931 16.71 -3.18 13.64
CA PRO A 931 18.05 -3.57 13.22
C PRO A 931 18.52 -2.85 11.96
N TYR A 932 17.59 -2.39 11.11
CA TYR A 932 17.88 -1.60 9.93
C TYR A 932 17.27 -0.21 10.01
N GLN A 933 17.98 0.76 9.45
CA GLN A 933 17.58 2.16 9.43
C GLN A 933 17.55 2.67 8.00
N THR A 934 16.52 3.45 7.69
CA THR A 934 16.42 4.14 6.40
C THR A 934 17.24 5.42 6.43
N LEU A 935 18.16 5.56 5.48
CA LEU A 935 18.89 6.80 5.22
C LEU A 935 18.48 7.40 3.86
N HIS A 936 18.62 8.71 3.76
CA HIS A 936 18.43 9.48 2.54
C HIS A 936 19.78 9.95 1.98
N LEU A 937 19.98 9.84 0.68
CA LEU A 937 21.18 10.25 -0.05
C LEU A 937 20.83 11.46 -0.91
N ASP A 938 21.23 12.64 -0.45
CA ASP A 938 20.80 13.93 -1.00
C ASP A 938 21.14 14.06 -2.49
N ALA A 939 22.36 13.69 -2.84
CA ALA A 939 22.91 13.76 -4.18
C ALA A 939 22.08 13.03 -5.26
N TYR A 940 21.20 12.10 -4.91
CA TYR A 940 20.42 11.32 -5.88
C TYR A 940 18.95 11.73 -5.92
N CYS A 941 18.52 12.61 -5.01
CA CYS A 941 17.13 12.96 -4.84
C CYS A 941 16.78 14.18 -5.71
N ASN A 942 15.65 14.10 -6.39
CA ASN A 942 15.00 15.23 -7.08
C ASN A 942 13.69 15.65 -6.38
N GLU A 943 13.49 15.19 -5.15
CA GLU A 943 12.27 15.43 -4.36
C GLU A 943 10.96 15.09 -5.09
N CYS A 944 10.94 14.07 -5.96
CA CYS A 944 9.74 13.66 -6.71
C CYS A 944 8.51 13.36 -5.83
N GLY A 945 8.72 13.08 -4.54
CA GLY A 945 7.66 12.90 -3.53
C GLY A 945 7.10 11.49 -3.43
N ASN A 946 7.43 10.58 -4.35
CA ASN A 946 6.84 9.24 -4.38
C ASN A 946 7.02 8.47 -3.05
N CYS A 947 8.19 8.59 -2.41
CA CYS A 947 8.44 7.93 -1.12
C CYS A 947 7.58 8.46 0.04
N ALA A 948 7.11 9.70 -0.02
CA ALA A 948 6.19 10.26 0.99
C ALA A 948 4.78 9.68 0.84
N GLN A 949 4.34 9.39 -0.39
CA GLN A 949 3.00 8.84 -0.66
C GLN A 949 2.78 7.46 -0.04
N PHE A 950 3.84 6.66 0.09
CA PHE A 950 3.78 5.30 0.65
C PHE A 950 4.26 5.20 2.10
N CYS A 951 4.62 6.33 2.72
CA CYS A 951 5.07 6.32 4.11
C CYS A 951 3.86 6.13 5.02
N PRO A 952 3.82 5.09 5.87
CA PRO A 952 2.71 4.89 6.81
C PRO A 952 2.69 5.93 7.94
N TRP A 953 3.81 6.63 8.16
CA TRP A 953 3.90 7.74 9.09
C TRP A 953 3.58 9.05 8.40
N GLN A 954 3.15 10.04 9.19
CA GLN A 954 2.97 11.41 8.73
C GLN A 954 4.33 12.08 8.54
N GLY A 955 4.92 11.94 7.35
CA GLY A 955 6.23 12.50 7.04
C GLY A 955 6.70 12.22 5.62
N LYS A 956 7.86 12.78 5.29
CA LYS A 956 8.49 12.75 3.98
C LYS A 956 9.87 12.12 4.15
N PRO A 957 10.07 10.84 3.76
CA PRO A 957 11.35 10.16 3.97
C PRO A 957 12.56 10.90 3.40
N TYR A 958 12.41 11.54 2.24
CA TYR A 958 13.47 12.34 1.61
C TYR A 958 13.86 13.62 2.37
N LYS A 959 13.07 14.03 3.37
CA LYS A 959 13.25 15.25 4.15
C LYS A 959 13.52 14.97 5.63
N ASP A 960 12.78 14.03 6.20
CA ASP A 960 12.71 13.83 7.65
C ASP A 960 13.70 12.74 8.13
N LYS A 961 14.23 11.90 7.23
CA LYS A 961 15.24 10.89 7.58
C LYS A 961 16.66 11.45 7.54
N ILE A 962 17.55 10.76 8.25
CA ILE A 962 18.97 11.10 8.30
C ILE A 962 19.51 11.14 6.87
N THR A 963 19.94 12.33 6.47
CA THR A 963 20.46 12.60 5.14
C THR A 963 21.99 12.55 5.14
N VAL A 964 22.55 11.80 4.21
CA VAL A 964 23.98 11.78 3.92
C VAL A 964 24.24 12.75 2.78
N PHE A 965 25.09 13.75 3.03
CA PHE A 965 25.44 14.76 2.05
C PHE A 965 26.83 14.49 1.48
N SER A 966 26.95 14.57 0.15
CA SER A 966 28.23 14.41 -0.56
C SER A 966 29.00 15.72 -0.71
N LEU A 967 28.34 16.87 -0.70
CA LEU A 967 28.94 18.19 -0.84
C LEU A 967 28.57 19.11 0.33
N LYS A 968 29.51 19.96 0.74
CA LYS A 968 29.29 20.97 1.79
C LYS A 968 28.19 21.97 1.42
N ALA A 969 28.14 22.39 0.16
CA ALA A 969 27.15 23.33 -0.35
C ALA A 969 25.72 22.77 -0.24
N ASP A 970 25.53 21.49 -0.57
CA ASP A 970 24.23 20.83 -0.48
C ASP A 970 23.80 20.68 0.99
N PHE A 971 24.73 20.32 1.88
CA PHE A 971 24.48 20.33 3.32
C PHE A 971 24.03 21.71 3.80
N ASP A 972 24.75 22.78 3.44
CA ASP A 972 24.46 24.15 3.88
C ASP A 972 23.12 24.68 3.36
N ASN A 973 22.74 24.30 2.14
CA ASN A 973 21.49 24.71 1.51
C ASN A 973 20.28 23.84 1.91
N SER A 974 20.49 22.80 2.72
CA SER A 974 19.45 21.89 3.20
C SER A 974 19.09 22.15 4.65
N THR A 975 17.86 21.79 5.02
CA THR A 975 17.36 21.80 6.40
C THR A 975 17.25 20.40 6.99
N ASN A 976 17.55 19.36 6.21
CA ASN A 976 17.33 17.98 6.63
C ASN A 976 18.28 17.61 7.79
N PRO A 977 17.82 16.78 8.75
CA PRO A 977 18.70 16.17 9.72
C PRO A 977 19.68 15.24 8.98
N GLY A 978 20.94 15.21 9.38
CA GLY A 978 21.95 14.50 8.59
C GLY A 978 23.37 14.94 8.84
N PHE A 979 24.27 14.55 7.96
CA PHE A 979 25.68 14.92 8.09
C PHE A 979 26.44 14.98 6.77
N TYR A 980 27.49 15.80 6.76
CA TYR A 980 28.54 15.86 5.74
C TYR A 980 29.89 15.52 6.38
N LEU A 981 30.69 14.69 5.71
CA LEU A 981 32.02 14.28 6.16
C LEU A 981 33.12 14.93 5.32
N GLU A 982 33.99 15.71 5.96
CA GLU A 982 35.17 16.33 5.36
C GLU A 982 36.45 15.75 5.99
N GLY A 983 36.98 14.69 5.38
CA GLY A 983 38.09 13.93 5.97
C GLY A 983 37.68 13.27 7.29
N GLN A 984 38.22 13.74 8.42
CA GLN A 984 37.81 13.30 9.77
C GLN A 984 36.81 14.25 10.44
N LYS A 985 36.54 15.44 9.85
CA LYS A 985 35.59 16.40 10.42
C LYS A 985 34.19 16.07 9.96
N ILE A 986 33.23 16.10 10.87
CA ILE A 986 31.82 15.89 10.57
C ILE A 986 31.07 17.18 10.85
N HIS A 987 30.23 17.58 9.89
CA HIS A 987 29.20 18.58 10.08
C HIS A 987 27.87 17.85 10.23
N ALA A 988 27.38 17.70 11.47
CA ALA A 988 26.12 17.02 11.75
C ALA A 988 25.01 18.03 12.04
N ARG A 989 23.82 17.86 11.46
CA ARG A 989 22.63 18.68 11.72
C ARG A 989 21.55 17.86 12.39
N LEU A 990 20.99 18.40 13.48
CA LEU A 990 19.78 17.90 14.11
C LEU A 990 18.92 19.09 14.54
N GLY A 991 17.67 19.14 14.06
CA GLY A 991 16.83 20.33 14.18
C GLY A 991 17.47 21.53 13.46
N THR A 992 17.52 22.69 14.14
CA THR A 992 18.13 23.92 13.61
C THR A 992 19.63 24.05 13.94
N GLN A 993 20.19 23.13 14.73
CA GLN A 993 21.57 23.20 15.20
C GLN A 993 22.52 22.38 14.33
N VAL A 994 23.74 22.89 14.15
CA VAL A 994 24.85 22.20 13.48
C VAL A 994 25.96 21.97 14.48
N TYR A 995 26.39 20.71 14.60
CA TYR A 995 27.39 20.23 15.53
C TYR A 995 28.67 19.87 14.77
N PRO A 996 29.82 20.48 15.10
CA PRO A 996 31.11 20.02 14.61
C PRO A 996 31.57 18.81 15.42
N LEU A 997 31.76 17.67 14.77
CA LEU A 997 32.25 16.43 15.39
C LEU A 997 33.51 15.94 14.69
N ILE A 998 34.21 14.98 15.29
CA ILE A 998 35.47 14.45 14.76
C ILE A 998 35.44 12.91 14.81
N LEU A 999 35.81 12.26 13.71
CA LEU A 999 36.08 10.82 13.66
C LEU A 999 37.47 10.51 14.19
N ASP A 1000 37.60 9.43 14.94
CA ASP A 1000 38.89 8.81 15.25
C ASP A 1000 39.42 8.00 14.04
N PRO A 1001 40.68 7.52 14.09
CA PRO A 1001 41.24 6.70 13.00
C PRO A 1001 40.50 5.38 12.76
N GLN A 1002 39.70 4.92 13.71
CA GLN A 1002 38.87 3.71 13.63
C GLN A 1002 37.48 4.00 13.04
N GLY A 1003 37.14 5.27 12.77
CA GLY A 1003 35.86 5.68 12.22
C GLY A 1003 34.76 5.93 13.26
N ASN A 1004 35.08 6.00 14.55
CA ASN A 1004 34.12 6.33 15.61
C ASN A 1004 34.08 7.84 15.88
N VAL A 1005 32.90 8.35 16.23
CA VAL A 1005 32.75 9.76 16.65
C VAL A 1005 33.36 9.97 18.05
N LYS A 1006 34.29 10.92 18.17
CA LYS A 1006 34.87 11.35 19.45
C LYS A 1006 33.93 12.26 20.22
N ALA A 1007 33.87 12.08 21.55
CA ALA A 1007 33.16 12.96 22.48
C ALA A 1007 31.70 13.25 22.04
N VAL A 1008 30.89 12.19 21.93
CA VAL A 1008 29.48 12.25 21.52
C VAL A 1008 28.70 13.23 22.41
N PRO A 1009 28.13 14.32 21.85
CA PRO A 1009 27.30 15.23 22.63
C PRO A 1009 26.01 14.56 23.11
N GLU A 1010 25.50 15.00 24.25
CA GLU A 1010 24.20 14.55 24.78
C GLU A 1010 23.09 14.84 23.77
N GLY A 1011 22.26 13.83 23.47
CA GLY A 1011 21.15 13.91 22.51
C GLY A 1011 21.53 13.61 21.04
N LEU A 1012 22.81 13.40 20.73
CA LEU A 1012 23.29 13.02 19.39
C LEU A 1012 23.68 11.54 19.29
N GLU A 1013 23.48 10.74 20.32
CA GLU A 1013 23.98 9.36 20.42
C GLU A 1013 23.53 8.51 19.22
N THR A 1014 22.26 8.61 18.85
CA THR A 1014 21.68 7.88 17.72
C THR A 1014 22.27 8.34 16.38
N LEU A 1015 22.39 9.65 16.16
CA LEU A 1015 22.96 10.19 14.92
C LEU A 1015 24.45 9.82 14.80
N CYS A 1016 25.22 9.95 15.87
CA CYS A 1016 26.63 9.57 15.92
C CYS A 1016 26.85 8.07 15.69
N ARG A 1017 25.94 7.21 16.18
CA ARG A 1017 25.95 5.77 15.90
C ARG A 1017 25.74 5.49 14.41
N VAL A 1018 24.77 6.14 13.78
CA VAL A 1018 24.55 6.03 12.33
C VAL A 1018 25.77 6.54 11.55
N ILE A 1019 26.34 7.69 11.92
CA ILE A 1019 27.55 8.23 11.30
C ILE A 1019 28.71 7.24 11.39
N THR A 1020 28.91 6.65 12.56
CA THR A 1020 29.98 5.65 12.80
C THR A 1020 29.77 4.43 11.90
N GLN A 1021 28.54 3.91 11.84
CA GLN A 1021 28.20 2.76 10.99
C GLN A 1021 28.44 3.07 9.51
N VAL A 1022 28.06 4.27 9.04
CA VAL A 1022 28.32 4.68 7.65
C VAL A 1022 29.82 4.83 7.39
N ALA A 1023 30.57 5.46 8.31
CA ALA A 1023 32.00 5.70 8.13
C ALA A 1023 32.84 4.40 8.14
N THR A 1024 32.39 3.37 8.86
CA THR A 1024 33.13 2.11 9.07
C THR A 1024 32.72 1.02 8.07
N HIS A 1025 31.42 0.84 7.84
CA HIS A 1025 30.87 -0.28 7.05
C HIS A 1025 30.28 0.14 5.70
N HIS A 1026 29.84 1.39 5.56
CA HIS A 1026 29.16 1.87 4.35
C HIS A 1026 29.85 3.09 3.73
N ARG A 1027 31.19 3.12 3.78
CA ARG A 1027 31.98 4.27 3.34
C ARG A 1027 31.80 4.60 1.86
N TYR A 1028 31.40 3.62 1.05
CA TYR A 1028 31.03 3.81 -0.36
C TYR A 1028 29.84 4.76 -0.57
N LEU A 1029 29.06 5.07 0.48
CA LEU A 1029 28.00 6.08 0.44
C LEU A 1029 28.52 7.52 0.58
N LEU A 1030 29.78 7.67 1.01
CA LEU A 1030 30.45 8.96 1.21
C LEU A 1030 31.33 9.34 0.01
N GLY A 1031 31.18 8.62 -1.11
CA GLY A 1031 31.92 8.86 -2.34
C GLY A 1031 31.65 10.25 -2.92
N GLN A 1032 32.60 10.72 -3.73
CA GLN A 1032 32.46 12.01 -4.42
C GLN A 1032 31.34 11.98 -5.45
N VAL A 1033 30.75 13.14 -5.71
CA VAL A 1033 29.76 13.37 -6.77
C VAL A 1033 30.21 14.55 -7.63
N GLU A 1034 29.70 14.66 -8.85
CA GLU A 1034 30.00 15.78 -9.73
C GLU A 1034 29.32 17.08 -9.24
N GLU A 1035 30.04 18.20 -9.34
CA GLU A 1035 29.56 19.55 -8.98
C GLU A 1035 28.56 20.17 -9.98
#